data_AF-A0A6B3UME7-F1
#
_entry.id   AF-A0A6B3UME7-F1
#
_cell.length_a   1.000
_cell.length_b   1.000
_cell.length_c   1.000
_cell.angle_alpha   90.00
_cell.angle_beta   90.00
_cell.angle_gamma   90.00
#
_symmetry.space_group_name_H-M   'P 1'
#
loop_
_entity.id
_entity.type
_entity.pdbx_description
1 polymer ?
#
loop_
_entity_poly.entity_id
_entity_poly.type
_entity_poly.pdbx_seq_one_letter_code
_entity_poly.pdbx_strand_id
1 'polypeptide(L)'
;MRVLLLAAAAGAVLLSAAPALAAPPTEAQWTDYLENTYARFHSKGEALTWDDRLYQAASANADRSKAMAAFARDIGVPVEAAEAYAGVIMAVTAGRDAACDRDKGCQLAPGAPIREIVEEVALKEPSGELMSTLSLAFGVTPTSQKAVFVELAGRHPHAVEILGRYFGYDEDPIALGALALRAPTAPTTADALSRVPLEVAGGPEHWGGWQEAVLEAAEARALAAGASVEVQAAYAQARLLRLLALGLSDDAVALWTAYPEAVRARLPLAAAVCGKVDPRPCEQASEASYRLADDLAAALWSAGRTDEARAVLARAKTFAAPRTYAQRQRLSALTEAMTPTLADADLFTPFVEGRKADGKAERHERPHGWLFSLDTPAVRKLVAARLEKAGYAGMVRFLTRDGPYGRWETDPVALNVMDGLLDADVKALRLRWAGRIDAAWAATGAPESRTEARLGAPGRAFTWRETRLPDGVGAWGEKDAPELPKDLKLPVPLDAVGRYERIGSEQAVLFASSDYDLPGEIPAFGVWLARTQNGAWKPPVYLGLQQSFPYVLTPGSAVPLIEGDRVRIEVNVREIDPASISFPPVGLSIKRREDGVVLEASLAELERDGDADGLTDAAERRLGLDPANPDSDGDGLKDGTDPIPAVARKPAGPGENGLAAAVVKAVFHHDAGAIMVAPRKGDDDGLDLLAAAAGGGPRAPRMNTVFLVAPDPSVFAGLDLPFRLMVYTPEQAAALPTGGAPFFPPRVTEVLSSLDGRRHYVVWSASWVGGSFLATCPAKGDKPCKVKEVEGWIS
;
A
#
# COMPACT_ATOMS: atom_id res chain seq x y z
N MET A 1 -56.67 59.59 -37.55
CA MET A 1 -55.91 60.83 -37.27
C MET A 1 -54.65 60.40 -36.50
N ARG A 2 -53.45 60.52 -37.13
CA ARG A 2 -52.04 60.50 -36.61
C ARG A 2 -51.66 59.54 -35.44
N VAL A 3 -50.74 58.57 -35.50
CA VAL A 3 -49.26 58.49 -35.77
C VAL A 3 -48.57 57.83 -34.53
N LEU A 4 -47.74 56.79 -34.81
CA LEU A 4 -46.60 56.13 -34.12
C LEU A 4 -46.07 56.56 -32.71
N LEU A 5 -45.58 55.56 -31.92
CA LEU A 5 -44.17 55.23 -31.54
C LEU A 5 -43.96 54.65 -30.09
N LEU A 6 -42.92 53.79 -29.99
CA LEU A 6 -42.37 53.02 -28.85
C LEU A 6 -41.83 53.83 -27.65
N ALA A 7 -41.80 53.23 -26.44
CA ALA A 7 -40.57 52.79 -25.71
C ALA A 7 -40.74 52.61 -24.17
N ALA A 8 -40.27 51.46 -23.67
CA ALA A 8 -39.68 51.09 -22.37
C ALA A 8 -39.94 51.89 -21.07
N ALA A 9 -40.30 51.16 -19.99
CA ALA A 9 -39.61 51.25 -18.68
C ALA A 9 -39.97 50.07 -17.74
N ALA A 10 -38.95 49.22 -17.53
CA ALA A 10 -38.51 48.50 -16.33
C ALA A 10 -39.52 48.04 -15.25
N GLY A 11 -39.48 46.73 -15.00
CA GLY A 11 -40.02 46.09 -13.81
C GLY A 11 -39.26 46.44 -12.53
N ALA A 12 -40.01 46.70 -11.47
CA ALA A 12 -39.53 46.67 -10.10
C ALA A 12 -39.58 45.23 -9.62
N VAL A 13 -38.43 44.53 -9.71
CA VAL A 13 -38.19 43.32 -8.92
C VAL A 13 -38.03 43.78 -7.47
N LEU A 14 -38.85 43.23 -6.59
CA LEU A 14 -38.75 43.38 -5.14
C LEU A 14 -37.32 43.02 -4.70
N LEU A 15 -36.55 44.00 -4.21
CA LEU A 15 -35.33 43.74 -3.44
C LEU A 15 -35.75 42.99 -2.16
N SER A 16 -35.45 41.70 -2.10
CA SER A 16 -35.51 40.94 -0.85
C SER A 16 -34.44 41.47 0.10
N ALA A 17 -34.83 41.78 1.33
CA ALA A 17 -33.92 42.15 2.41
C ALA A 17 -32.81 41.10 2.55
N ALA A 18 -31.56 41.56 2.63
CA ALA A 18 -30.41 40.71 2.91
C ALA A 18 -30.61 39.99 4.26
N PRO A 19 -30.21 38.71 4.40
CA PRO A 19 -30.23 38.01 5.68
C PRO A 19 -29.38 38.77 6.72
N ALA A 20 -29.57 38.49 8.01
CA ALA A 20 -28.73 39.07 9.07
C ALA A 20 -27.29 38.59 8.84
N LEU A 21 -26.52 39.42 8.15
CA LEU A 21 -25.21 39.09 7.62
C LEU A 21 -24.16 39.10 8.75
N ALA A 22 -23.12 38.28 8.58
CA ALA A 22 -21.96 38.25 9.46
C ALA A 22 -21.38 39.67 9.68
N ALA A 23 -20.82 39.94 10.86
CA ALA A 23 -20.26 41.24 11.17
C ALA A 23 -19.14 41.62 10.16
N PRO A 24 -19.05 42.88 9.73
CA PRO A 24 -18.02 43.32 8.78
C PRO A 24 -16.62 43.10 9.38
N PRO A 25 -15.61 42.81 8.54
CA PRO A 25 -14.25 42.56 9.02
C PRO A 25 -13.67 43.78 9.72
N THR A 26 -12.90 43.57 10.78
CA THR A 26 -12.14 44.61 11.48
C THR A 26 -10.94 45.10 10.65
N GLU A 27 -10.42 46.30 10.92
CA GLU A 27 -9.21 46.82 10.26
C GLU A 27 -7.98 45.93 10.48
N ALA A 28 -7.90 45.27 11.64
CA ALA A 28 -6.83 44.31 11.94
C ALA A 28 -6.91 43.06 11.04
N GLN A 29 -8.12 42.50 10.88
CA GLN A 29 -8.36 41.36 9.98
C GLN A 29 -8.09 41.74 8.51
N TRP A 30 -8.41 42.97 8.12
CA TRP A 30 -8.16 43.50 6.77
C TRP A 30 -6.67 43.64 6.45
N THR A 31 -5.91 44.23 7.37
CA THR A 31 -4.45 44.43 7.21
C THR A 31 -3.72 43.08 7.11
N ASP A 32 -4.04 42.16 8.01
CA ASP A 32 -3.44 40.82 8.04
C ASP A 32 -3.78 39.99 6.78
N TYR A 33 -4.93 40.23 6.15
CA TYR A 33 -5.35 39.50 4.93
C TYR A 33 -4.40 39.80 3.78
N LEU A 34 -4.08 41.09 3.62
CA LEU A 34 -3.16 41.60 2.61
C LEU A 34 -1.71 41.17 2.86
N GLU A 35 -1.30 41.06 4.13
CA GLU A 35 0.09 40.79 4.51
C GLU A 35 0.44 39.29 4.58
N ASN A 36 -0.45 38.44 5.11
CA ASN A 36 -0.10 37.05 5.50
C ASN A 36 -0.76 35.94 4.67
N THR A 37 -1.81 36.23 3.89
CA THR A 37 -2.62 35.18 3.23
C THR A 37 -2.21 34.95 1.77
N TYR A 38 -1.84 36.02 1.03
CA TYR A 38 -1.85 35.99 -0.44
C TYR A 38 -0.52 35.63 -1.13
N ALA A 39 0.59 35.54 -0.38
CA ALA A 39 1.90 35.22 -0.97
C ALA A 39 2.14 33.71 -1.22
N ARG A 40 1.28 32.82 -0.70
CA ARG A 40 1.57 31.38 -0.65
C ARG A 40 1.00 30.53 -1.78
N PHE A 41 0.00 31.00 -2.55
CA PHE A 41 -0.78 30.03 -3.34
C PHE A 41 -1.04 30.28 -4.83
N HIS A 42 -0.88 31.46 -5.44
CA HIS A 42 -1.37 31.64 -6.83
C HIS A 42 -0.32 32.13 -7.86
N SER A 43 -0.25 31.39 -8.97
CA SER A 43 0.42 31.73 -10.22
C SER A 43 -0.57 32.46 -11.14
N LYS A 44 -0.06 33.38 -11.96
CA LYS A 44 -0.87 34.18 -12.90
C LYS A 44 -1.52 33.28 -13.96
N GLY A 45 -2.85 33.10 -13.95
CA GLY A 45 -3.53 32.58 -15.15
C GLY A 45 -4.92 31.94 -15.03
N GLU A 46 -5.43 31.59 -13.84
CA GLU A 46 -6.71 30.86 -13.72
C GLU A 46 -7.89 31.74 -13.26
N ALA A 47 -9.12 31.26 -13.46
CA ALA A 47 -10.36 32.04 -13.32
C ALA A 47 -10.60 32.53 -11.88
N LEU A 48 -10.80 33.85 -11.73
CA LEU A 48 -10.82 34.57 -10.45
C LEU A 48 -12.06 34.22 -9.60
N THR A 49 -11.83 33.50 -8.50
CA THR A 49 -12.81 33.27 -7.43
C THR A 49 -13.20 34.60 -6.75
N TRP A 50 -14.23 34.62 -5.90
CA TRP A 50 -14.53 35.85 -5.15
C TRP A 50 -13.40 36.25 -4.19
N ASP A 51 -12.59 35.30 -3.70
CA ASP A 51 -11.39 35.57 -2.92
C ASP A 51 -10.34 36.34 -3.74
N ASP A 52 -10.10 35.90 -4.98
CA ASP A 52 -9.19 36.59 -5.90
C ASP A 52 -9.65 38.00 -6.26
N ARG A 53 -10.95 38.16 -6.52
CA ARG A 53 -11.56 39.46 -6.84
C ARG A 53 -11.49 40.41 -5.64
N LEU A 54 -11.76 39.90 -4.43
CA LEU A 54 -11.63 40.64 -3.19
C LEU A 54 -10.18 41.09 -2.97
N TYR A 55 -9.21 40.22 -3.19
CA TYR A 55 -7.80 40.58 -3.09
C TYR A 55 -7.39 41.61 -4.13
N GLN A 56 -7.80 41.46 -5.40
CA GLN A 56 -7.50 42.44 -6.44
C GLN A 56 -8.06 43.82 -6.08
N ALA A 57 -9.30 43.88 -5.62
CA ALA A 57 -9.91 45.11 -5.14
C ALA A 57 -9.16 45.72 -3.94
N ALA A 58 -8.71 44.89 -3.00
CA ALA A 58 -7.96 45.31 -1.82
C ALA A 58 -6.53 45.79 -2.16
N SER A 59 -5.83 45.09 -3.06
CA SER A 59 -4.48 45.43 -3.51
C SER A 59 -4.44 46.73 -4.33
N ALA A 60 -5.50 47.03 -5.07
CA ALA A 60 -5.63 48.23 -5.89
C ALA A 60 -6.08 49.48 -5.11
N ASN A 61 -6.55 49.33 -3.87
CA ASN A 61 -7.14 50.42 -3.08
C ASN A 61 -6.60 50.41 -1.64
N ALA A 62 -5.80 51.40 -1.28
CA ALA A 62 -5.27 51.55 0.09
C ALA A 62 -6.34 51.84 1.16
N ASP A 63 -7.55 52.24 0.76
CA ASP A 63 -8.68 52.50 1.65
C ASP A 63 -9.68 51.34 1.56
N ARG A 64 -9.99 50.73 2.72
CA ARG A 64 -10.89 49.58 2.82
C ARG A 64 -12.28 49.86 2.25
N SER A 65 -12.84 51.04 2.51
CA SER A 65 -14.17 51.41 2.02
C SER A 65 -14.18 51.51 0.49
N LYS A 66 -13.09 52.01 -0.11
CA LYS A 66 -12.93 52.04 -1.58
C LYS A 66 -12.71 50.65 -2.17
N ALA A 67 -11.92 49.80 -1.51
CA ALA A 67 -11.74 48.41 -1.90
C ALA A 67 -13.08 47.66 -1.87
N MET A 68 -13.88 47.85 -0.83
CA MET A 68 -15.15 47.16 -0.67
C MET A 68 -16.22 47.67 -1.64
N ALA A 69 -16.23 48.97 -1.93
CA ALA A 69 -17.05 49.52 -3.02
C ALA A 69 -16.62 49.00 -4.40
N ALA A 70 -15.32 48.72 -4.61
CA ALA A 70 -14.84 48.11 -5.85
C ALA A 70 -15.24 46.63 -5.95
N PHE A 71 -15.09 45.86 -4.88
CA PHE A 71 -15.53 44.48 -4.80
C PHE A 71 -17.05 44.36 -5.00
N ALA A 72 -17.84 45.16 -4.29
CA ALA A 72 -19.30 45.22 -4.42
C ALA A 72 -19.77 45.47 -5.85
N ARG A 73 -19.09 46.38 -6.57
CA ARG A 73 -19.36 46.64 -8.00
C ARG A 73 -18.99 45.46 -8.89
N ASP A 74 -17.89 44.77 -8.60
CA ASP A 74 -17.42 43.62 -9.38
C ASP A 74 -18.35 42.40 -9.26
N ILE A 75 -18.81 42.11 -8.04
CA ILE A 75 -19.74 40.99 -7.78
C ILE A 75 -21.23 41.38 -7.91
N GLY A 76 -21.53 42.66 -8.16
CA GLY A 76 -22.86 43.15 -8.49
C GLY A 76 -23.86 43.21 -7.32
N VAL A 77 -23.39 43.48 -6.11
CA VAL A 77 -24.22 43.53 -4.89
C VAL A 77 -24.06 44.86 -4.13
N PRO A 78 -24.99 45.22 -3.21
CA PRO A 78 -24.81 46.37 -2.32
C PRO A 78 -23.55 46.24 -1.46
N VAL A 79 -22.96 47.38 -1.06
CA VAL A 79 -21.69 47.40 -0.30
C VAL A 79 -21.83 46.64 1.02
N GLU A 80 -22.98 46.71 1.67
CA GLU A 80 -23.27 46.03 2.93
C GLU A 80 -23.26 44.50 2.77
N ALA A 81 -23.75 44.00 1.63
CA ALA A 81 -23.71 42.58 1.31
C ALA A 81 -22.28 42.13 0.97
N ALA A 82 -21.55 42.95 0.22
CA ALA A 82 -20.15 42.69 -0.12
C ALA A 82 -19.24 42.66 1.13
N GLU A 83 -19.46 43.56 2.09
CA GLU A 83 -18.73 43.61 3.37
C GLU A 83 -18.90 42.32 4.16
N ALA A 84 -20.12 41.79 4.20
CA ALA A 84 -20.41 40.55 4.88
C ALA A 84 -19.83 39.33 4.18
N TYR A 85 -19.93 39.26 2.85
CA TYR A 85 -19.32 38.17 2.08
C TYR A 85 -17.79 38.19 2.20
N ALA A 86 -17.18 39.37 2.19
CA ALA A 86 -15.75 39.54 2.45
C ALA A 86 -15.37 39.07 3.86
N GLY A 87 -16.17 39.40 4.87
CA GLY A 87 -15.99 38.89 6.24
C GLY A 87 -15.97 37.36 6.29
N VAL A 88 -16.91 36.70 5.61
CA VAL A 88 -16.96 35.23 5.52
C VAL A 88 -15.74 34.67 4.79
N ILE A 89 -15.38 35.20 3.62
CA ILE A 89 -14.20 34.76 2.86
C ILE A 89 -12.94 34.87 3.73
N MET A 90 -12.71 36.03 4.35
CA MET A 90 -11.53 36.30 5.17
C MET A 90 -11.44 35.46 6.44
N ALA A 91 -12.59 35.02 7.00
CA ALA A 91 -12.63 34.13 8.16
C ALA A 91 -12.15 32.71 7.80
N VAL A 92 -12.51 32.23 6.61
CA VAL A 92 -12.21 30.86 6.16
C VAL A 92 -10.85 30.75 5.49
N THR A 93 -10.51 31.63 4.54
CA THR A 93 -9.30 31.50 3.72
C THR A 93 -8.00 31.77 4.48
N ALA A 94 -8.07 32.56 5.55
CA ALA A 94 -6.92 32.89 6.37
C ALA A 94 -6.86 32.12 7.72
N GLY A 95 -7.88 31.30 8.03
CA GLY A 95 -7.94 30.48 9.25
C GLY A 95 -7.95 31.29 10.56
N ARG A 96 -8.68 32.41 10.60
CA ARG A 96 -8.44 33.50 11.58
C ARG A 96 -9.41 33.61 12.74
N ASP A 97 -10.56 32.96 12.70
CA ASP A 97 -11.57 33.07 13.75
C ASP A 97 -11.80 31.74 14.47
N ALA A 98 -12.50 31.77 15.61
CA ALA A 98 -12.90 30.59 16.41
C ALA A 98 -13.69 29.52 15.62
N ALA A 99 -14.03 29.82 14.36
CA ALA A 99 -14.71 28.95 13.41
C ALA A 99 -13.79 27.90 12.75
N CYS A 100 -12.47 28.12 12.71
CA CYS A 100 -11.50 27.21 12.11
C CYS A 100 -10.25 27.06 12.99
N ASP A 101 -9.74 25.83 13.11
CA ASP A 101 -8.52 25.54 13.88
C ASP A 101 -7.30 25.68 12.95
N ARG A 102 -6.26 26.37 13.42
CA ARG A 102 -5.06 26.68 12.63
C ARG A 102 -4.21 25.45 12.29
N ASP A 103 -4.28 24.40 13.10
CA ASP A 103 -3.54 23.14 12.93
C ASP A 103 -4.42 22.02 12.35
N LYS A 104 -5.75 22.08 12.55
CA LYS A 104 -6.71 21.03 12.15
C LYS A 104 -7.65 21.42 11.00
N GLY A 105 -7.56 22.64 10.49
CA GLY A 105 -8.44 23.19 9.46
C GLY A 105 -9.85 23.52 9.97
N CYS A 106 -10.70 24.03 9.07
CA CYS A 106 -12.11 24.25 9.36
C CYS A 106 -12.85 22.92 9.53
N GLN A 107 -13.88 22.85 10.41
CA GLN A 107 -14.68 21.65 10.65
C GLN A 107 -16.16 21.92 10.37
N LEU A 108 -16.78 21.20 9.44
CA LEU A 108 -18.20 21.36 9.08
C LEU A 108 -19.19 20.53 9.95
N ALA A 109 -18.75 20.04 11.12
CA ALA A 109 -19.60 19.25 12.00
C ALA A 109 -20.82 20.06 12.53
N PRO A 110 -21.94 19.40 12.88
CA PRO A 110 -23.08 20.08 13.53
C PRO A 110 -22.65 20.89 14.77
N GLY A 111 -23.06 22.15 14.86
CA GLY A 111 -22.69 23.07 15.95
C GLY A 111 -21.32 23.74 15.79
N ALA A 112 -20.58 23.48 14.71
CA ALA A 112 -19.37 24.22 14.40
C ALA A 112 -19.72 25.64 13.90
N PRO A 113 -19.03 26.69 14.36
CA PRO A 113 -19.34 28.07 13.98
C PRO A 113 -19.27 28.32 12.46
N ILE A 114 -18.38 27.60 11.75
CA ILE A 114 -18.27 27.71 10.30
C ILE A 114 -19.50 27.13 9.57
N ARG A 115 -20.12 26.07 10.10
CA ARG A 115 -21.34 25.49 9.52
C ARG A 115 -22.50 26.48 9.60
N GLU A 116 -22.64 27.18 10.72
CA GLU A 116 -23.67 28.21 10.90
C GLU A 116 -23.50 29.34 9.89
N ILE A 117 -22.27 29.80 9.67
CA ILE A 117 -21.96 30.82 8.66
C ILE A 117 -22.33 30.34 7.25
N VAL A 118 -22.02 29.09 6.91
CA VAL A 118 -22.41 28.50 5.62
C VAL A 118 -23.93 28.45 5.48
N GLU A 119 -24.65 27.97 6.50
CA GLU A 119 -26.10 27.79 6.46
C GLU A 119 -26.86 29.13 6.44
N GLU A 120 -26.38 30.14 7.17
CA GLU A 120 -27.06 31.43 7.30
C GLU A 120 -26.70 32.45 6.23
N VAL A 121 -25.49 32.38 5.67
CA VAL A 121 -24.99 33.36 4.70
C VAL A 121 -24.76 32.72 3.34
N ALA A 122 -23.91 31.69 3.25
CA ALA A 122 -23.50 31.14 1.95
C ALA A 122 -24.64 30.42 1.21
N LEU A 123 -25.54 29.72 1.92
CA LEU A 123 -26.70 29.07 1.30
C LEU A 123 -27.79 30.04 0.84
N LYS A 124 -27.79 31.27 1.36
CA LYS A 124 -28.77 32.31 1.01
C LYS A 124 -28.23 33.27 -0.05
N GLU A 125 -26.94 33.17 -0.38
CA GLU A 125 -26.29 33.98 -1.41
C GLU A 125 -26.81 33.54 -2.80
N PRO A 126 -27.44 34.43 -3.60
CA PRO A 126 -28.21 34.00 -4.77
C PRO A 126 -27.43 33.32 -5.89
N SER A 127 -26.14 33.63 -6.08
CA SER A 127 -25.34 33.15 -7.22
C SER A 127 -24.65 31.81 -6.97
N GLY A 128 -24.47 31.42 -5.71
CA GLY A 128 -23.67 30.25 -5.32
C GLY A 128 -22.16 30.46 -5.45
N GLU A 129 -21.71 31.65 -5.85
CA GLU A 129 -20.29 31.99 -5.98
C GLU A 129 -19.59 32.04 -4.62
N LEU A 130 -20.29 32.50 -3.58
CA LEU A 130 -19.74 32.49 -2.23
C LEU A 130 -19.52 31.05 -1.77
N MET A 131 -20.53 30.18 -1.94
CA MET A 131 -20.40 28.75 -1.61
C MET A 131 -19.27 28.07 -2.41
N SER A 132 -19.12 28.42 -3.69
CA SER A 132 -18.02 27.94 -4.54
C SER A 132 -16.65 28.44 -4.06
N THR A 133 -16.56 29.67 -3.56
CA THR A 133 -15.32 30.26 -3.05
C THR A 133 -14.89 29.62 -1.73
N LEU A 134 -15.83 29.37 -0.82
CA LEU A 134 -15.54 28.72 0.47
C LEU A 134 -15.06 27.28 0.29
N SER A 135 -15.53 26.62 -0.77
CA SER A 135 -15.17 25.26 -1.10
C SER A 135 -13.65 25.04 -1.13
N LEU A 136 -12.89 25.93 -1.78
CA LEU A 136 -11.43 25.82 -1.92
C LEU A 136 -10.70 25.85 -0.57
N ALA A 137 -11.23 26.58 0.41
CA ALA A 137 -10.64 26.64 1.75
C ALA A 137 -10.87 25.36 2.57
N PHE A 138 -11.81 24.50 2.17
CA PHE A 138 -12.02 23.17 2.75
C PHE A 138 -11.17 22.07 2.10
N GLY A 139 -10.38 22.40 1.06
CA GLY A 139 -9.68 21.48 0.15
C GLY A 139 -8.56 20.59 0.73
N VAL A 140 -8.40 20.54 2.06
CA VAL A 140 -7.41 19.68 2.76
C VAL A 140 -8.03 18.84 3.89
N THR A 141 -9.36 18.80 3.98
CA THR A 141 -10.09 18.18 5.10
C THR A 141 -10.39 16.68 4.89
N PRO A 142 -10.62 15.89 5.96
CA PRO A 142 -10.98 14.47 5.86
C PRO A 142 -12.24 14.22 5.01
N THR A 143 -12.40 13.02 4.44
CA THR A 143 -13.55 12.59 3.61
C THR A 143 -14.92 12.95 4.21
N SER A 144 -15.04 12.87 5.53
CA SER A 144 -16.26 13.22 6.26
C SER A 144 -16.69 14.68 6.07
N GLN A 145 -15.74 15.61 5.95
CA GLN A 145 -16.05 17.03 5.75
C GLN A 145 -16.45 17.36 4.31
N LYS A 146 -15.82 16.72 3.32
CA LYS A 146 -16.20 16.84 1.92
C LYS A 146 -17.66 16.42 1.72
N ALA A 147 -18.05 15.33 2.36
CA ALA A 147 -19.41 14.82 2.28
C ALA A 147 -20.44 15.78 2.91
N VAL A 148 -20.12 16.43 4.04
CA VAL A 148 -20.98 17.47 4.62
C VAL A 148 -21.07 18.71 3.72
N PHE A 149 -19.98 19.11 3.06
CA PHE A 149 -20.03 20.19 2.09
C PHE A 149 -20.97 19.85 0.91
N VAL A 150 -20.94 18.60 0.41
CA VAL A 150 -21.86 18.14 -0.65
C VAL A 150 -23.32 18.20 -0.22
N GLU A 151 -23.62 17.80 1.02
CA GLU A 151 -24.96 17.94 1.62
C GLU A 151 -25.44 19.40 1.59
N LEU A 152 -24.60 20.31 2.09
CA LEU A 152 -24.91 21.73 2.20
C LEU A 152 -25.03 22.39 0.81
N ALA A 153 -24.05 22.18 -0.07
CA ALA A 153 -24.08 22.68 -1.45
C ALA A 153 -25.32 22.16 -2.18
N GLY A 154 -25.75 20.93 -1.89
CA GLY A 154 -27.00 20.38 -2.37
C GLY A 154 -28.25 21.17 -1.94
N ARG A 155 -28.25 21.90 -0.84
CA ARG A 155 -29.43 22.70 -0.47
C ARG A 155 -29.58 23.96 -1.32
N HIS A 156 -28.56 24.29 -2.12
CA HIS A 156 -28.52 25.51 -2.92
C HIS A 156 -29.21 25.36 -4.30
N PRO A 157 -29.92 26.38 -4.82
CA PRO A 157 -30.49 26.35 -6.17
C PRO A 157 -29.44 26.15 -7.30
N HIS A 158 -28.22 26.67 -7.10
CA HIS A 158 -27.06 26.50 -7.99
C HIS A 158 -26.13 25.35 -7.57
N ALA A 159 -26.67 24.28 -6.97
CA ALA A 159 -25.88 23.15 -6.47
C ALA A 159 -24.99 22.54 -7.56
N VAL A 160 -25.46 22.50 -8.82
CA VAL A 160 -24.72 21.93 -9.96
C VAL A 160 -23.44 22.71 -10.23
N GLU A 161 -23.55 24.04 -10.27
CA GLU A 161 -22.43 24.93 -10.54
C GLU A 161 -21.44 24.96 -9.37
N ILE A 162 -21.95 24.92 -8.12
CA ILE A 162 -21.12 24.89 -6.91
C ILE A 162 -20.29 23.60 -6.85
N LEU A 163 -20.94 22.44 -7.00
CA LEU A 163 -20.27 21.15 -6.93
C LEU A 163 -19.29 20.96 -8.10
N GLY A 164 -19.64 21.43 -9.30
CA GLY A 164 -18.74 21.37 -10.46
C GLY A 164 -17.45 22.17 -10.28
N ARG A 165 -17.51 23.33 -9.59
CA ARG A 165 -16.34 24.16 -9.31
C ARG A 165 -15.48 23.64 -8.17
N TYR A 166 -16.08 23.16 -7.08
CA TYR A 166 -15.32 22.72 -5.91
C TYR A 166 -14.44 21.51 -6.20
N PHE A 167 -15.02 20.50 -6.85
CA PHE A 167 -14.33 19.23 -7.06
C PHE A 167 -13.48 19.19 -8.32
N GLY A 168 -13.33 20.34 -8.99
CA GLY A 168 -12.51 20.48 -10.20
C GLY A 168 -12.84 19.43 -11.26
N TYR A 169 -14.11 19.03 -11.40
CA TYR A 169 -14.62 17.96 -12.26
C TYR A 169 -14.03 16.55 -12.12
N ASP A 170 -13.00 16.32 -11.29
CA ASP A 170 -12.03 15.29 -11.66
C ASP A 170 -11.64 14.25 -10.57
N GLU A 171 -11.97 14.40 -9.28
CA GLU A 171 -11.42 13.47 -8.26
C GLU A 171 -12.37 12.94 -7.16
N ASP A 172 -13.57 13.52 -6.95
CA ASP A 172 -14.43 13.07 -5.85
C ASP A 172 -15.69 12.34 -6.34
N PRO A 173 -15.77 11.01 -6.15
CA PRO A 173 -16.93 10.26 -6.59
C PRO A 173 -18.20 10.67 -5.84
N ILE A 174 -18.10 11.15 -4.59
CA ILE A 174 -19.26 11.55 -3.76
C ILE A 174 -19.98 12.72 -4.43
N ALA A 175 -19.20 13.68 -4.91
CA ALA A 175 -19.70 14.85 -5.62
C ALA A 175 -20.37 14.48 -6.95
N LEU A 176 -19.74 13.60 -7.72
CA LEU A 176 -20.27 13.08 -8.96
C LEU A 176 -21.62 12.38 -8.75
N GLY A 177 -21.72 11.57 -7.70
CA GLY A 177 -22.95 10.87 -7.37
C GLY A 177 -24.09 11.82 -6.98
N ALA A 178 -23.80 12.82 -6.15
CA ALA A 178 -24.77 13.85 -5.80
C ALA A 178 -25.23 14.66 -7.03
N LEU A 179 -24.29 15.07 -7.88
CA LEU A 179 -24.57 15.79 -9.13
C LEU A 179 -25.45 14.97 -10.06
N ALA A 180 -25.09 13.71 -10.31
CA ALA A 180 -25.78 12.82 -11.24
C ALA A 180 -27.22 12.51 -10.81
N LEU A 181 -27.50 12.38 -9.50
CA LEU A 181 -28.87 12.15 -9.01
C LEU A 181 -29.77 13.38 -9.13
N ARG A 182 -29.20 14.58 -9.15
CA ARG A 182 -29.91 15.87 -9.09
C ARG A 182 -30.15 16.48 -10.46
N ALA A 183 -29.14 16.46 -11.32
CA ALA A 183 -29.19 17.05 -12.65
C ALA A 183 -28.80 16.02 -13.71
N PRO A 184 -29.52 14.88 -13.80
CA PRO A 184 -29.10 13.72 -14.60
C PRO A 184 -29.00 14.00 -16.11
N THR A 185 -29.59 15.09 -16.60
CA THR A 185 -29.54 15.49 -18.02
C THR A 185 -28.63 16.69 -18.28
N ALA A 186 -27.98 17.25 -17.26
CA ALA A 186 -27.17 18.45 -17.43
C ALA A 186 -25.89 18.15 -18.24
N PRO A 187 -25.50 19.02 -19.19
CA PRO A 187 -24.25 18.86 -19.94
C PRO A 187 -23.02 18.74 -19.03
N THR A 188 -23.00 19.45 -17.90
CA THR A 188 -21.94 19.36 -16.87
C THR A 188 -21.87 17.98 -16.21
N THR A 189 -23.00 17.31 -16.03
CA THR A 189 -23.06 15.94 -15.50
C THR A 189 -22.51 14.95 -16.53
N ALA A 190 -22.91 15.08 -17.79
CA ALA A 190 -22.39 14.23 -18.86
C ALA A 190 -20.89 14.43 -19.10
N ASP A 191 -20.42 15.67 -19.04
CA ASP A 191 -18.99 16.00 -19.13
C ASP A 191 -18.21 15.38 -17.98
N ALA A 192 -18.65 15.56 -16.72
CA ALA A 192 -18.02 14.95 -15.56
C ALA A 192 -17.96 13.41 -15.67
N LEU A 193 -19.08 12.76 -15.97
CA LEU A 193 -19.14 11.30 -16.14
C LEU A 193 -18.21 10.77 -17.24
N SER A 194 -17.93 11.57 -18.27
CA SER A 194 -17.04 11.18 -19.36
C SER A 194 -15.56 11.18 -18.97
N ARG A 195 -15.18 11.92 -17.93
CA ARG A 195 -13.78 12.15 -17.54
C ARG A 195 -13.31 11.34 -16.36
N VAL A 196 -14.22 10.93 -15.48
CA VAL A 196 -13.88 10.34 -14.17
C VAL A 196 -13.04 9.06 -14.33
N PRO A 197 -11.75 9.09 -13.96
CA PRO A 197 -10.97 7.88 -13.79
C PRO A 197 -11.38 7.26 -12.45
N LEU A 198 -11.95 6.06 -12.50
CA LEU A 198 -12.55 5.42 -11.31
C LEU A 198 -11.53 4.73 -10.39
N GLU A 199 -10.25 5.05 -10.52
CA GLU A 199 -9.24 4.76 -9.49
C GLU A 199 -9.39 5.76 -8.35
N VAL A 200 -10.34 5.48 -7.46
CA VAL A 200 -10.36 6.14 -6.16
C VAL A 200 -9.18 5.58 -5.36
N ALA A 201 -8.37 6.45 -4.77
CA ALA A 201 -7.44 6.04 -3.72
C ALA A 201 -8.22 5.21 -2.68
N GLY A 202 -7.79 3.97 -2.42
CA GLY A 202 -8.53 3.00 -1.58
C GLY A 202 -9.36 1.96 -2.34
N GLY A 203 -9.30 1.90 -3.67
CA GLY A 203 -9.84 0.79 -4.45
C GLY A 203 -11.39 0.70 -4.52
N PRO A 204 -11.94 -0.30 -5.23
CA PRO A 204 -13.36 -0.36 -5.58
C PRO A 204 -14.30 -0.61 -4.39
N GLU A 205 -13.83 -1.22 -3.30
CA GLU A 205 -14.64 -1.53 -2.10
C GLU A 205 -14.70 -0.44 -1.04
N HIS A 206 -13.97 0.67 -1.19
CA HIS A 206 -13.97 1.77 -0.22
C HIS A 206 -15.37 2.38 0.02
N TRP A 207 -16.36 1.97 -0.78
CA TRP A 207 -17.65 2.61 -0.95
C TRP A 207 -18.86 1.66 -0.88
N GLY A 208 -18.70 0.36 -0.54
CA GLY A 208 -19.83 -0.53 -0.24
C GLY A 208 -21.01 -0.52 -1.24
N GLY A 209 -20.71 -0.51 -2.55
CA GLY A 209 -21.68 -0.57 -3.65
C GLY A 209 -22.49 0.70 -3.94
N TRP A 210 -22.20 1.84 -3.30
CA TRP A 210 -23.02 3.04 -3.49
C TRP A 210 -22.83 3.70 -4.85
N GLN A 211 -21.62 3.67 -5.42
CA GLN A 211 -21.33 4.30 -6.72
C GLN A 211 -22.13 3.65 -7.84
N GLU A 212 -22.17 2.33 -7.86
CA GLU A 212 -22.92 1.54 -8.84
C GLU A 212 -24.42 1.81 -8.74
N ALA A 213 -24.94 1.86 -7.51
CA ALA A 213 -26.34 2.19 -7.23
C ALA A 213 -26.72 3.59 -7.72
N VAL A 214 -25.85 4.58 -7.46
CA VAL A 214 -26.05 5.96 -7.88
C VAL A 214 -26.03 6.08 -9.39
N LEU A 215 -25.04 5.50 -10.08
CA LEU A 215 -24.93 5.55 -11.54
C LEU A 215 -26.14 4.88 -12.21
N GLU A 216 -26.58 3.73 -11.69
CA GLU A 216 -27.75 3.03 -12.20
C GLU A 216 -29.04 3.85 -12.01
N ALA A 217 -29.25 4.43 -10.83
CA ALA A 217 -30.42 5.26 -10.57
C ALA A 217 -30.41 6.56 -11.37
N ALA A 218 -29.26 7.22 -11.46
CA ALA A 218 -29.09 8.47 -12.20
C ALA A 218 -29.31 8.28 -13.70
N GLU A 219 -28.80 7.19 -14.29
CA GLU A 219 -29.07 6.84 -15.68
C GLU A 219 -30.56 6.60 -15.93
N ALA A 220 -31.23 5.86 -15.04
CA ALA A 220 -32.67 5.62 -15.16
C ALA A 220 -33.47 6.94 -15.10
N ARG A 221 -33.08 7.88 -14.23
CA ARG A 221 -33.66 9.23 -14.17
C ARG A 221 -33.38 10.03 -15.42
N ALA A 222 -32.15 9.98 -15.94
CA ALA A 222 -31.76 10.67 -17.17
C ALA A 222 -32.63 10.20 -18.35
N LEU A 223 -32.80 8.88 -18.48
CA LEU A 223 -33.62 8.29 -19.53
C LEU A 223 -35.10 8.71 -19.39
N ALA A 224 -35.65 8.66 -18.17
CA ALA A 224 -37.02 9.11 -17.91
C ALA A 224 -37.22 10.61 -18.21
N ALA A 225 -36.18 11.43 -18.04
CA ALA A 225 -36.17 12.85 -18.33
C ALA A 225 -35.87 13.18 -19.82
N GLY A 226 -35.73 12.18 -20.70
CA GLY A 226 -35.49 12.39 -22.13
C GLY A 226 -34.05 12.79 -22.46
N ALA A 227 -33.07 12.23 -21.73
CA ALA A 227 -31.64 12.45 -21.98
C ALA A 227 -31.24 12.24 -23.44
N SER A 228 -30.36 13.12 -23.96
CA SER A 228 -29.80 12.97 -25.30
C SER A 228 -28.90 11.73 -25.41
N VAL A 229 -28.58 11.32 -26.64
CA VAL A 229 -27.67 10.19 -26.89
C VAL A 229 -26.30 10.44 -26.27
N GLU A 230 -25.84 11.69 -26.25
CA GLU A 230 -24.56 12.09 -25.64
C GLU A 230 -24.57 11.87 -24.13
N VAL A 231 -25.65 12.27 -23.45
CA VAL A 231 -25.79 12.06 -22.00
C VAL A 231 -25.89 10.57 -21.67
N GLN A 232 -26.68 9.81 -22.45
CA GLN A 232 -26.79 8.35 -22.29
C GLN A 232 -25.43 7.66 -22.49
N ALA A 233 -24.64 8.10 -23.46
CA ALA A 233 -23.30 7.56 -23.68
C ALA A 233 -22.34 7.86 -22.51
N ALA A 234 -22.46 9.00 -21.84
CA ALA A 234 -21.66 9.31 -20.66
C ALA A 234 -21.97 8.37 -19.49
N TYR A 235 -23.25 8.11 -19.21
CA TYR A 235 -23.64 7.09 -18.22
C TYR A 235 -23.16 5.69 -18.60
N ALA A 236 -23.33 5.31 -19.87
CA ALA A 236 -22.88 4.02 -20.36
C ALA A 236 -21.36 3.83 -20.20
N GLN A 237 -20.55 4.85 -20.52
CA GLN A 237 -19.10 4.82 -20.30
C GLN A 237 -18.77 4.60 -18.81
N ALA A 238 -19.36 5.40 -17.91
CA ALA A 238 -19.11 5.32 -16.48
C ALA A 238 -19.50 3.94 -15.89
N ARG A 239 -20.68 3.41 -16.26
CA ARG A 239 -21.16 2.11 -15.76
C ARG A 239 -20.31 0.96 -16.27
N LEU A 240 -19.95 0.96 -17.55
CA LEU A 240 -19.09 -0.08 -18.13
C LEU A 240 -17.70 -0.09 -17.48
N LEU A 241 -17.10 1.08 -17.28
CA LEU A 241 -15.82 1.21 -16.57
C LEU A 241 -15.87 0.60 -15.17
N ARG A 242 -16.93 0.86 -14.39
CA ARG A 242 -17.10 0.27 -13.05
C ARG A 242 -17.18 -1.25 -13.09
N LEU A 243 -18.03 -1.81 -13.94
CA LEU A 243 -18.18 -3.26 -14.05
C LEU A 243 -16.86 -3.93 -14.43
N LEU A 244 -16.13 -3.35 -15.39
CA LEU A 244 -14.85 -3.86 -15.86
C LEU A 244 -13.77 -3.77 -14.77
N ALA A 245 -13.72 -2.68 -14.01
CA ALA A 245 -12.81 -2.51 -12.88
C ALA A 245 -13.09 -3.51 -11.74
N LEU A 246 -14.36 -3.85 -11.49
CA LEU A 246 -14.79 -4.85 -10.51
C LEU A 246 -14.58 -6.30 -10.97
N GLY A 247 -14.14 -6.52 -12.21
CA GLY A 247 -14.01 -7.86 -12.79
C GLY A 247 -15.32 -8.49 -13.24
N LEU A 248 -16.42 -7.73 -13.28
CA LEU A 248 -17.74 -8.15 -13.74
C LEU A 248 -17.85 -8.04 -15.27
N SER A 249 -16.93 -8.71 -16.00
CA SER A 249 -16.84 -8.61 -17.46
C SER A 249 -18.10 -9.09 -18.18
N ASP A 250 -18.74 -10.17 -17.70
CA ASP A 250 -19.96 -10.70 -18.32
C ASP A 250 -21.14 -9.73 -18.16
N ASP A 251 -21.25 -9.09 -17.00
CA ASP A 251 -22.24 -8.03 -16.75
C ASP A 251 -21.97 -6.81 -17.63
N ALA A 252 -20.70 -6.43 -17.82
CA ALA A 252 -20.33 -5.33 -18.70
C ALA A 252 -20.73 -5.64 -20.16
N VAL A 253 -20.52 -6.87 -20.63
CA VAL A 253 -20.93 -7.29 -21.97
C VAL A 253 -22.46 -7.30 -22.11
N ALA A 254 -23.18 -7.78 -21.09
CA ALA A 254 -24.64 -7.76 -21.06
C ALA A 254 -25.20 -6.33 -21.06
N LEU A 255 -24.63 -5.44 -20.25
CA LEU A 255 -24.99 -4.03 -20.22
C LEU A 255 -24.70 -3.36 -21.57
N TRP A 256 -23.53 -3.64 -22.16
CA TRP A 256 -23.20 -3.17 -23.50
C TRP A 256 -24.23 -3.62 -24.54
N THR A 257 -24.65 -4.90 -24.54
CA THR A 257 -25.70 -5.37 -25.47
C THR A 257 -27.04 -4.68 -25.29
N ALA A 258 -27.38 -4.29 -24.06
CA ALA A 258 -28.66 -3.66 -23.76
C ALA A 258 -28.73 -2.21 -24.29
N TYR A 259 -27.59 -1.56 -24.51
CA TYR A 259 -27.57 -0.19 -25.03
C TYR A 259 -27.98 -0.13 -26.52
N PRO A 260 -28.80 0.87 -26.91
CA PRO A 260 -29.13 1.13 -28.30
C PRO A 260 -27.87 1.31 -29.15
N GLU A 261 -27.95 0.93 -30.43
CA GLU A 261 -26.82 1.10 -31.37
C GLU A 261 -26.33 2.54 -31.43
N ALA A 262 -27.24 3.53 -31.37
CA ALA A 262 -26.88 4.94 -31.34
C ALA A 262 -26.00 5.34 -30.15
N VAL A 263 -26.17 4.70 -28.98
CA VAL A 263 -25.35 4.91 -27.79
C VAL A 263 -24.03 4.16 -27.90
N ARG A 264 -24.06 2.88 -28.29
CA ARG A 264 -22.85 2.06 -28.52
C ARG A 264 -21.92 2.70 -29.56
N ALA A 265 -22.49 3.25 -30.63
CA ALA A 265 -21.77 3.97 -31.68
C ALA A 265 -21.22 5.33 -31.21
N ARG A 266 -21.36 5.71 -29.94
CA ARG A 266 -20.67 6.85 -29.33
C ARG A 266 -19.51 6.44 -28.42
N LEU A 267 -19.39 5.16 -28.06
CA LEU A 267 -18.43 4.66 -27.08
C LEU A 267 -17.17 4.04 -27.73
N PRO A 268 -15.99 4.16 -27.11
CA PRO A 268 -15.66 5.09 -26.00
C PRO A 268 -15.81 6.56 -26.43
N LEU A 269 -16.18 7.42 -25.48
CA LEU A 269 -16.27 8.86 -25.72
C LEU A 269 -14.88 9.43 -25.99
N ALA A 270 -14.78 10.39 -26.90
CA ALA A 270 -13.55 11.16 -27.08
C ALA A 270 -13.61 12.40 -26.20
N ALA A 271 -12.49 12.82 -25.61
CA ALA A 271 -12.41 14.11 -24.92
C ALA A 271 -12.79 15.23 -25.92
N ALA A 272 -13.89 15.95 -25.64
CA ALA A 272 -14.54 16.80 -26.64
C ALA A 272 -13.78 18.09 -26.97
N VAL A 273 -12.86 18.58 -26.11
CA VAL A 273 -12.10 19.80 -26.35
C VAL A 273 -10.74 19.74 -25.63
N CYS A 274 -9.65 19.53 -26.38
CA CYS A 274 -8.30 19.83 -25.90
C CYS A 274 -7.93 21.27 -26.29
N GLY A 275 -8.27 22.24 -25.43
CA GLY A 275 -7.85 23.64 -25.57
C GLY A 275 -6.49 23.92 -24.92
N LYS A 276 -5.81 25.01 -25.32
CA LYS A 276 -4.47 25.40 -24.81
C LYS A 276 -4.41 25.89 -23.35
N VAL A 277 -5.51 25.82 -22.59
CA VAL A 277 -5.67 26.57 -21.32
C VAL A 277 -5.45 25.72 -20.07
N ASP A 278 -5.76 24.41 -20.08
CA ASP A 278 -5.37 23.46 -19.01
C ASP A 278 -5.20 22.03 -19.58
N PRO A 279 -4.01 21.41 -19.46
CA PRO A 279 -3.75 20.05 -19.94
C PRO A 279 -4.25 18.93 -19.01
N ARG A 280 -4.51 19.16 -17.72
CA ARG A 280 -4.85 18.09 -16.75
C ARG A 280 -6.19 17.40 -17.04
N PRO A 281 -7.30 18.13 -17.32
CA PRO A 281 -8.58 17.51 -17.64
C PRO A 281 -8.53 16.68 -18.93
N CYS A 282 -7.59 17.00 -19.84
CA CYS A 282 -7.40 16.27 -21.08
C CYS A 282 -6.71 14.91 -20.86
N GLU A 283 -5.78 14.83 -19.90
CA GLU A 283 -5.05 13.61 -19.55
C GLU A 283 -5.98 12.57 -18.93
N GLN A 284 -6.81 12.99 -17.96
CA GLN A 284 -7.78 12.12 -17.27
C GLN A 284 -8.94 11.67 -18.17
N ALA A 285 -9.51 12.57 -18.98
CA ALA A 285 -10.53 12.20 -19.97
C ALA A 285 -10.02 11.17 -20.99
N SER A 286 -8.75 11.29 -21.37
CA SER A 286 -8.09 10.33 -22.24
C SER A 286 -7.84 9.00 -21.53
N GLU A 287 -7.47 9.01 -20.24
CA GLU A 287 -7.30 7.81 -19.42
C GLU A 287 -8.58 6.98 -19.33
N ALA A 288 -9.69 7.57 -18.88
CA ALA A 288 -10.97 6.85 -18.75
C ALA A 288 -11.44 6.25 -20.10
N SER A 289 -11.28 7.02 -21.17
CA SER A 289 -11.72 6.62 -22.51
C SER A 289 -10.86 5.52 -23.12
N TYR A 290 -9.53 5.59 -22.96
CA TYR A 290 -8.61 4.52 -23.39
C TYR A 290 -8.75 3.26 -22.55
N ARG A 291 -8.96 3.41 -21.24
CA ARG A 291 -9.20 2.29 -20.34
C ARG A 291 -10.47 1.53 -20.71
N LEU A 292 -11.58 2.24 -20.92
CA LEU A 292 -12.82 1.63 -21.40
C LEU A 292 -12.59 0.91 -22.72
N ALA A 293 -11.88 1.53 -23.67
CA ALA A 293 -11.60 0.93 -24.96
C ALA A 293 -10.91 -0.44 -24.81
N ASP A 294 -9.87 -0.50 -23.99
CA ASP A 294 -9.07 -1.70 -23.82
C ASP A 294 -9.82 -2.78 -23.04
N ASP A 295 -10.47 -2.41 -21.93
CA ASP A 295 -11.19 -3.35 -21.07
C ASP A 295 -12.43 -3.92 -21.74
N LEU A 296 -13.23 -3.07 -22.38
CA LEU A 296 -14.44 -3.51 -23.07
C LEU A 296 -14.07 -4.37 -24.27
N ALA A 297 -13.01 -4.02 -25.02
CA ALA A 297 -12.53 -4.87 -26.10
C ALA A 297 -12.08 -6.24 -25.59
N ALA A 298 -11.34 -6.30 -24.48
CA ALA A 298 -10.93 -7.57 -23.86
C ALA A 298 -12.15 -8.42 -23.42
N ALA A 299 -13.14 -7.80 -22.79
CA ALA A 299 -14.37 -8.47 -22.35
C ALA A 299 -15.21 -8.97 -23.53
N LEU A 300 -15.44 -8.13 -24.54
CA LEU A 300 -16.16 -8.51 -25.77
C LEU A 300 -15.44 -9.62 -26.53
N TRP A 301 -14.11 -9.56 -26.62
CA TRP A 301 -13.31 -10.60 -27.26
C TRP A 301 -13.47 -11.94 -26.54
N SER A 302 -13.38 -11.94 -25.21
CA SER A 302 -13.58 -13.13 -24.38
C SER A 302 -14.99 -13.70 -24.51
N ALA A 303 -15.99 -12.87 -24.76
CA ALA A 303 -17.38 -13.26 -25.04
C ALA A 303 -17.63 -13.68 -26.51
N GLY A 304 -16.59 -13.78 -27.35
CA GLY A 304 -16.71 -14.17 -28.76
C GLY A 304 -17.18 -13.07 -29.71
N ARG A 305 -17.37 -11.83 -29.24
CA ARG A 305 -17.85 -10.68 -30.03
C ARG A 305 -16.70 -9.90 -30.65
N THR A 306 -15.90 -10.60 -31.44
CA THR A 306 -14.60 -10.10 -31.93
C THR A 306 -14.70 -8.86 -32.83
N ASP A 307 -15.76 -8.73 -33.64
CA ASP A 307 -15.93 -7.56 -34.51
C ASP A 307 -16.24 -6.29 -33.72
N GLU A 308 -17.04 -6.39 -32.66
CA GLU A 308 -17.31 -5.26 -31.77
C GLU A 308 -16.10 -4.87 -30.95
N ALA A 309 -15.33 -5.85 -30.47
CA ALA A 309 -14.04 -5.58 -29.81
C ALA A 309 -13.08 -4.80 -30.73
N ARG A 310 -12.97 -5.19 -32.02
CA ARG A 310 -12.17 -4.45 -33.01
C ARG A 310 -12.72 -3.06 -33.28
N ALA A 311 -14.04 -2.89 -33.36
CA ALA A 311 -14.67 -1.59 -33.60
C ALA A 311 -14.41 -0.60 -32.46
N VAL A 312 -14.52 -1.06 -31.20
CA VAL A 312 -14.19 -0.28 -30.00
C VAL A 312 -12.74 0.22 -30.04
N LEU A 313 -11.78 -0.67 -30.29
CA LEU A 313 -10.36 -0.29 -30.41
C LEU A 313 -10.08 0.62 -31.60
N ALA A 314 -10.75 0.40 -32.74
CA ALA A 314 -10.59 1.23 -33.94
C ALA A 314 -11.03 2.67 -33.68
N ARG A 315 -12.10 2.88 -32.90
CA ARG A 315 -12.55 4.22 -32.50
C ARG A 315 -11.53 4.93 -31.62
N ALA A 316 -10.95 4.23 -30.64
CA ALA A 316 -9.94 4.85 -29.76
C ALA A 316 -8.72 5.36 -30.54
N LYS A 317 -8.42 4.82 -31.73
CA LYS A 317 -7.35 5.32 -32.61
C LYS A 317 -7.65 6.68 -33.23
N THR A 318 -8.92 7.13 -33.24
CA THR A 318 -9.30 8.45 -33.79
C THR A 318 -9.23 9.57 -32.77
N PHE A 319 -8.85 9.28 -31.53
CA PHE A 319 -8.72 10.29 -30.48
C PHE A 319 -7.53 11.21 -30.78
N ALA A 320 -7.71 12.51 -30.51
CA ALA A 320 -6.69 13.52 -30.79
C ALA A 320 -5.53 13.48 -29.77
N ALA A 321 -5.82 13.13 -28.52
CA ALA A 321 -4.82 12.96 -27.48
C ALA A 321 -4.04 11.65 -27.72
N PRO A 322 -2.70 11.65 -27.65
CA PRO A 322 -1.93 10.42 -27.77
C PRO A 322 -2.03 9.58 -26.50
N ARG A 323 -1.93 8.25 -26.64
CA ARG A 323 -1.79 7.34 -25.49
C ARG A 323 -0.53 7.64 -24.69
N THR A 324 -0.60 7.55 -23.37
CA THR A 324 0.57 7.54 -22.47
C THR A 324 1.43 6.30 -22.70
N TYR A 325 2.65 6.24 -22.13
CA TYR A 325 3.50 5.05 -22.23
C TYR A 325 2.80 3.80 -21.69
N ALA A 326 2.27 3.85 -20.47
CA ALA A 326 1.56 2.72 -19.84
C ALA A 326 0.36 2.25 -20.68
N GLN A 327 -0.45 3.19 -21.20
CA GLN A 327 -1.57 2.88 -22.09
C GLN A 327 -1.13 2.21 -23.40
N ARG A 328 0.05 2.56 -23.94
CA ARG A 328 0.61 1.88 -25.13
C ARG A 328 1.09 0.47 -24.80
N GLN A 329 1.75 0.27 -23.65
CA GLN A 329 2.21 -1.06 -23.23
C GLN A 329 1.01 -2.00 -23.02
N ARG A 330 -0.03 -1.51 -22.31
CA ARG A 330 -1.30 -2.22 -22.11
C ARG A 330 -1.97 -2.61 -23.43
N LEU A 331 -2.13 -1.66 -24.37
CA LEU A 331 -2.72 -1.94 -25.68
C LEU A 331 -1.90 -2.97 -26.47
N SER A 332 -0.57 -2.94 -26.35
CA SER A 332 0.32 -3.88 -27.03
C SER A 332 0.13 -5.30 -26.51
N ALA A 333 0.10 -5.50 -25.18
CA ALA A 333 -0.22 -6.80 -24.59
C ALA A 333 -1.63 -7.28 -24.95
N LEU A 334 -2.63 -6.41 -24.91
CA LEU A 334 -4.00 -6.75 -25.30
C LEU A 334 -4.07 -7.20 -26.77
N THR A 335 -3.46 -6.43 -27.67
CA THR A 335 -3.48 -6.74 -29.11
C THR A 335 -2.76 -8.06 -29.41
N GLU A 336 -1.61 -8.32 -28.76
CA GLU A 336 -0.91 -9.59 -28.87
C GLU A 336 -1.73 -10.76 -28.31
N ALA A 337 -2.49 -10.56 -27.22
CA ALA A 337 -3.35 -11.60 -26.69
C ALA A 337 -4.56 -11.90 -27.59
N MET A 338 -5.15 -10.88 -28.21
CA MET A 338 -6.26 -11.02 -29.15
C MET A 338 -5.80 -11.63 -30.48
N THR A 339 -4.71 -11.11 -31.05
CA THR A 339 -4.20 -11.50 -32.36
C THR A 339 -2.68 -11.73 -32.26
N PRO A 340 -2.25 -12.93 -31.85
CA PRO A 340 -0.83 -13.22 -31.63
C PRO A 340 0.00 -13.02 -32.89
N THR A 341 1.06 -12.23 -32.76
CA THR A 341 2.03 -11.94 -33.83
C THR A 341 3.45 -12.38 -33.48
N LEU A 342 3.74 -12.49 -32.18
CA LEU A 342 5.05 -12.91 -31.68
C LEU A 342 5.13 -14.42 -31.52
N ALA A 343 6.31 -14.97 -31.78
CA ALA A 343 6.60 -16.36 -31.41
C ALA A 343 6.62 -16.50 -29.89
N ASP A 344 6.19 -17.66 -29.39
CA ASP A 344 6.08 -17.90 -27.94
C ASP A 344 7.39 -17.67 -27.20
N ALA A 345 8.53 -18.08 -27.76
CA ALA A 345 9.86 -17.88 -27.16
C ALA A 345 10.28 -16.40 -27.01
N ASP A 346 9.67 -15.49 -27.78
CA ASP A 346 10.04 -14.08 -27.84
C ASP A 346 9.23 -13.20 -26.89
N LEU A 347 8.16 -13.73 -26.27
CA LEU A 347 7.24 -12.97 -25.41
C LEU A 347 7.92 -12.41 -24.16
N PHE A 348 8.99 -13.04 -23.66
CA PHE A 348 9.65 -12.59 -22.43
C PHE A 348 10.15 -11.14 -22.50
N THR A 349 10.74 -10.74 -23.64
CA THR A 349 11.32 -9.40 -23.80
C THR A 349 10.28 -8.28 -23.73
N PRO A 350 9.20 -8.28 -24.55
CA PRO A 350 8.18 -7.24 -24.48
C PRO A 350 7.38 -7.28 -23.18
N PHE A 351 7.10 -8.45 -22.61
CA PHE A 351 6.32 -8.54 -21.36
C PHE A 351 7.11 -8.16 -20.11
N VAL A 352 8.41 -8.45 -20.05
CA VAL A 352 9.20 -8.27 -18.82
C VAL A 352 10.30 -7.22 -18.96
N GLU A 353 11.18 -7.34 -19.95
CA GLU A 353 12.38 -6.48 -20.05
C GLU A 353 12.07 -5.03 -20.44
N GLY A 354 11.05 -4.82 -21.28
CA GLY A 354 10.72 -3.50 -21.83
C GLY A 354 11.86 -2.93 -22.69
N ARG A 355 11.74 -3.00 -24.02
CA ARG A 355 12.64 -2.26 -24.92
C ARG A 355 11.87 -1.34 -25.84
N LYS A 356 12.44 -0.17 -26.09
CA LYS A 356 12.10 0.63 -27.28
C LYS A 356 12.58 -0.07 -28.54
N ALA A 357 11.86 0.14 -29.64
CA ALA A 357 12.29 -0.25 -30.99
C ALA A 357 13.64 0.39 -31.42
N ASP A 358 14.13 1.42 -30.72
CA ASP A 358 15.35 2.19 -31.04
C ASP A 358 16.53 1.98 -30.07
N GLY A 359 16.38 1.15 -29.03
CA GLY A 359 17.45 0.81 -28.09
C GLY A 359 17.84 1.89 -27.06
N LYS A 360 17.10 2.99 -26.90
CA LYS A 360 17.39 4.01 -25.87
C LYS A 360 16.42 3.95 -24.69
N ALA A 361 16.91 3.84 -23.46
CA ALA A 361 16.09 4.04 -22.25
C ALA A 361 15.67 5.51 -22.13
N GLU A 362 14.39 5.78 -21.88
CA GLU A 362 13.93 7.12 -21.54
C GLU A 362 14.23 7.41 -20.07
N ARG A 363 14.67 8.63 -19.77
CA ARG A 363 15.35 8.96 -18.51
C ARG A 363 14.45 8.90 -17.27
N HIS A 364 13.12 8.82 -17.42
CA HIS A 364 12.13 9.02 -16.34
C HIS A 364 11.00 7.97 -16.33
N GLU A 365 11.08 6.89 -17.12
CA GLU A 365 10.02 5.86 -17.19
C GLU A 365 10.52 4.52 -16.63
N ARG A 366 9.68 3.83 -15.83
CA ARG A 366 10.04 2.58 -15.16
C ARG A 366 10.45 1.49 -16.17
N PRO A 367 11.45 0.64 -15.90
CA PRO A 367 12.11 -0.21 -16.90
C PRO A 367 11.36 -1.53 -17.13
N HIS A 368 10.04 -1.46 -17.20
CA HIS A 368 9.17 -2.63 -17.13
C HIS A 368 8.46 -2.89 -18.47
N GLY A 369 8.37 -4.16 -18.86
CA GLY A 369 7.62 -4.60 -20.02
C GLY A 369 6.10 -4.57 -19.82
N TRP A 370 5.36 -5.04 -20.83
CA TRP A 370 3.90 -4.94 -20.91
C TRP A 370 3.16 -5.47 -19.68
N LEU A 371 3.70 -6.51 -19.04
CA LEU A 371 3.10 -7.20 -17.91
C LEU A 371 2.75 -6.25 -16.77
N PHE A 372 3.58 -5.24 -16.53
CA PHE A 372 3.49 -4.33 -15.38
C PHE A 372 2.60 -3.12 -15.62
N SER A 373 2.00 -3.01 -16.81
CA SER A 373 0.97 -2.00 -17.14
C SER A 373 -0.45 -2.60 -17.18
N LEU A 374 -0.62 -3.84 -16.69
CA LEU A 374 -1.88 -4.57 -16.69
C LEU A 374 -2.56 -4.51 -15.32
N ASP A 375 -3.42 -3.51 -15.15
CA ASP A 375 -4.07 -3.18 -13.88
C ASP A 375 -5.55 -3.57 -13.80
N THR A 376 -6.09 -4.29 -14.79
CA THR A 376 -7.54 -4.57 -14.89
C THR A 376 -7.83 -6.04 -15.12
N PRO A 377 -8.89 -6.59 -14.50
CA PRO A 377 -9.21 -8.01 -14.61
C PRO A 377 -9.44 -8.49 -16.05
N ALA A 378 -10.18 -7.73 -16.87
CA ALA A 378 -10.55 -8.14 -18.22
C ALA A 378 -9.33 -8.34 -19.13
N VAL A 379 -8.42 -7.36 -19.16
CA VAL A 379 -7.18 -7.46 -19.94
C VAL A 379 -6.26 -8.52 -19.35
N ARG A 380 -6.07 -8.56 -18.02
CA ARG A 380 -5.23 -9.57 -17.35
C ARG A 380 -5.66 -10.98 -17.68
N LYS A 381 -6.98 -11.28 -17.66
CA LYS A 381 -7.53 -12.62 -17.98
C LYS A 381 -7.18 -13.06 -19.40
N LEU A 382 -7.38 -12.18 -20.39
CA LEU A 382 -7.11 -12.50 -21.79
C LEU A 382 -5.60 -12.68 -22.06
N VAL A 383 -4.77 -11.80 -21.47
CA VAL A 383 -3.31 -11.88 -21.57
C VAL A 383 -2.77 -13.13 -20.85
N ALA A 384 -3.30 -13.47 -19.67
CA ALA A 384 -2.93 -14.67 -18.93
C ALA A 384 -3.20 -15.92 -19.78
N ALA A 385 -4.36 -16.02 -20.47
CA ALA A 385 -4.65 -17.14 -21.36
C ALA A 385 -3.64 -17.25 -22.54
N ARG A 386 -3.20 -16.11 -23.10
CA ARG A 386 -2.15 -16.09 -24.13
C ARG A 386 -0.81 -16.62 -23.61
N LEU A 387 -0.43 -16.20 -22.40
CA LEU A 387 0.84 -16.57 -21.75
C LEU A 387 0.83 -18.02 -21.23
N GLU A 388 -0.32 -18.49 -20.75
CA GLU A 388 -0.54 -19.89 -20.34
C GLU A 388 -0.35 -20.83 -21.53
N LYS A 389 -0.99 -20.52 -22.67
CA LYS A 389 -0.79 -21.28 -23.91
C LYS A 389 0.66 -21.30 -24.38
N ALA A 390 1.42 -20.23 -24.12
CA ALA A 390 2.84 -20.13 -24.46
C ALA A 390 3.76 -20.81 -23.42
N GLY A 391 3.26 -21.24 -22.26
CA GLY A 391 4.05 -21.90 -21.22
C GLY A 391 4.69 -20.98 -20.18
N TYR A 392 4.29 -19.71 -20.08
CA TYR A 392 4.86 -18.74 -19.11
C TYR A 392 4.16 -18.78 -17.75
N ALA A 393 4.30 -19.89 -17.02
CA ALA A 393 3.62 -20.09 -15.74
C ALA A 393 3.87 -18.96 -14.72
N GLY A 394 5.10 -18.43 -14.61
CA GLY A 394 5.41 -17.32 -13.70
C GLY A 394 4.64 -16.03 -14.02
N MET A 395 4.51 -15.68 -15.31
CA MET A 395 3.75 -14.50 -15.72
C MET A 395 2.25 -14.69 -15.57
N VAL A 396 1.74 -15.91 -15.81
CA VAL A 396 0.34 -16.25 -15.54
C VAL A 396 0.05 -16.06 -14.06
N ARG A 397 0.88 -16.65 -13.18
CA ARG A 397 0.74 -16.46 -11.73
C ARG A 397 0.77 -14.99 -11.34
N PHE A 398 1.67 -14.19 -11.91
CA PHE A 398 1.70 -12.75 -11.67
C PHE A 398 0.38 -12.06 -12.03
N LEU A 399 -0.23 -12.41 -13.17
CA LEU A 399 -1.49 -11.82 -13.63
C LEU A 399 -2.72 -12.38 -12.91
N THR A 400 -2.64 -13.57 -12.32
CA THR A 400 -3.76 -14.21 -11.61
C THR A 400 -3.68 -14.08 -10.09
N ARG A 401 -2.51 -13.77 -9.52
CA ARG A 401 -2.35 -13.47 -8.08
C ARG A 401 -3.03 -12.15 -7.78
N ASP A 402 -3.70 -12.08 -6.61
CA ASP A 402 -4.30 -10.92 -5.96
C ASP A 402 -4.64 -9.80 -6.95
N GLY A 403 -5.92 -9.70 -7.32
CA GLY A 403 -6.41 -8.61 -8.16
C GLY A 403 -5.80 -7.28 -7.71
N PRO A 404 -5.43 -6.37 -8.63
CA PRO A 404 -4.60 -5.19 -8.32
C PRO A 404 -5.23 -4.21 -7.32
N TYR A 405 -6.46 -4.48 -6.89
CA TYR A 405 -7.15 -3.79 -5.83
C TYR A 405 -7.18 -4.71 -4.61
N GLY A 406 -6.31 -4.46 -3.64
CA GLY A 406 -6.49 -5.02 -2.30
C GLY A 406 -7.90 -4.69 -1.77
N ARG A 407 -8.46 -5.57 -0.95
CA ARG A 407 -9.68 -5.28 -0.20
C ARG A 407 -9.36 -4.23 0.85
N TRP A 408 -9.70 -2.98 0.58
CA TRP A 408 -9.58 -1.90 1.54
C TRP A 408 -10.82 -1.90 2.44
N GLU A 409 -10.63 -1.72 3.75
CA GLU A 409 -11.75 -1.59 4.67
C GLU A 409 -12.63 -0.39 4.27
N THR A 410 -13.94 -0.62 4.25
CA THR A 410 -14.90 0.44 3.97
C THR A 410 -14.92 1.43 5.14
N ASP A 411 -14.72 2.73 4.87
CA ASP A 411 -14.79 3.77 5.92
C ASP A 411 -16.25 3.89 6.43
N PRO A 412 -16.54 3.47 7.68
CA PRO A 412 -17.90 3.50 8.20
C PRO A 412 -18.48 4.92 8.32
N VAL A 413 -17.63 5.93 8.51
CA VAL A 413 -18.04 7.33 8.62
C VAL A 413 -18.46 7.84 7.24
N ALA A 414 -17.64 7.59 6.22
CA ALA A 414 -17.95 8.00 4.86
C ALA A 414 -19.24 7.32 4.35
N LEU A 415 -19.42 6.02 4.63
CA LEU A 415 -20.65 5.29 4.30
C LEU A 415 -21.90 5.88 4.96
N ASN A 416 -21.83 6.23 6.25
CA ASN A 416 -22.97 6.78 6.98
C ASN A 416 -23.39 8.14 6.43
N VAL A 417 -22.43 8.99 6.06
CA VAL A 417 -22.75 10.29 5.42
C VAL A 417 -23.36 10.07 4.03
N MET A 418 -22.82 9.14 3.25
CA MET A 418 -23.38 8.78 1.94
C MET A 418 -24.80 8.27 2.05
N ASP A 419 -25.10 7.39 3.01
CA ASP A 419 -26.48 6.97 3.27
C ASP A 419 -27.41 8.14 3.63
N GLY A 420 -26.91 9.21 4.25
CA GLY A 420 -27.68 10.42 4.48
C GLY A 420 -28.15 11.10 3.18
N LEU A 421 -27.37 11.00 2.10
CA LEU A 421 -27.62 11.68 0.81
C LEU A 421 -28.52 10.88 -0.14
N LEU A 422 -28.67 9.57 0.08
CA LEU A 422 -29.40 8.67 -0.80
C LEU A 422 -30.88 8.51 -0.38
N ASP A 423 -31.78 8.56 -1.35
CA ASP A 423 -33.18 8.17 -1.13
C ASP A 423 -33.33 6.65 -0.97
N ALA A 424 -34.54 6.22 -0.58
CA ALA A 424 -34.84 4.82 -0.26
C ALA A 424 -34.59 3.86 -1.44
N ASP A 425 -34.84 4.30 -2.67
CA ASP A 425 -34.68 3.46 -3.86
C ASP A 425 -33.19 3.24 -4.17
N VAL A 426 -32.37 4.28 -4.06
CA VAL A 426 -30.91 4.17 -4.25
C VAL A 426 -30.26 3.35 -3.14
N LYS A 427 -30.76 3.44 -1.89
CA LYS A 427 -30.31 2.58 -0.78
C LYS A 427 -30.58 1.10 -1.04
N ALA A 428 -31.76 0.76 -1.57
CA ALA A 428 -32.08 -0.61 -1.93
C ALA A 428 -31.18 -1.12 -3.08
N LEU A 429 -30.87 -0.27 -4.06
CA LEU A 429 -29.88 -0.58 -5.10
C LEU A 429 -28.49 -0.82 -4.52
N ARG A 430 -28.03 -0.01 -3.57
CA ARG A 430 -26.72 -0.15 -2.92
C ARG A 430 -26.57 -1.52 -2.26
N LEU A 431 -27.56 -1.95 -1.46
CA LEU A 431 -27.51 -3.25 -0.79
C LEU A 431 -27.41 -4.42 -1.78
N ARG A 432 -28.08 -4.31 -2.93
CA ARG A 432 -27.95 -5.29 -4.01
C ARG A 432 -26.55 -5.29 -4.62
N TRP A 433 -25.98 -4.11 -4.87
CA TRP A 433 -24.63 -3.99 -5.41
C TRP A 433 -23.55 -4.48 -4.45
N ALA A 434 -23.66 -4.17 -3.16
CA ALA A 434 -22.74 -4.66 -2.13
C ALA A 434 -22.64 -6.19 -2.15
N GLY A 435 -23.78 -6.90 -2.09
CA GLY A 435 -23.78 -8.36 -2.14
C GLY A 435 -23.25 -8.95 -3.46
N ARG A 436 -23.41 -8.24 -4.59
CA ARG A 436 -22.84 -8.65 -5.87
C ARG A 436 -21.33 -8.49 -5.92
N ILE A 437 -20.81 -7.39 -5.38
CA ILE A 437 -19.37 -7.12 -5.31
C ILE A 437 -18.70 -8.16 -4.40
N ASP A 438 -19.27 -8.39 -3.21
CA ASP A 438 -18.80 -9.43 -2.28
C ASP A 438 -18.74 -10.81 -2.95
N ALA A 439 -19.79 -11.20 -3.68
CA ALA A 439 -19.83 -12.47 -4.40
C ALA A 439 -18.79 -12.57 -5.53
N ALA A 440 -18.58 -11.48 -6.27
CA ALA A 440 -17.58 -11.43 -7.34
C ALA A 440 -16.16 -11.59 -6.79
N TRP A 441 -15.88 -11.03 -5.61
CA TRP A 441 -14.57 -11.11 -4.97
C TRP A 441 -14.33 -12.43 -4.26
N ALA A 442 -15.35 -13.03 -3.64
CA ALA A 442 -15.26 -14.40 -3.13
C ALA A 442 -14.88 -15.39 -4.25
N ALA A 443 -15.35 -15.16 -5.48
CA ALA A 443 -15.04 -15.99 -6.63
C ALA A 443 -13.61 -15.84 -7.18
N THR A 444 -12.89 -14.75 -6.87
CA THR A 444 -11.49 -14.56 -7.33
C THR A 444 -10.48 -15.26 -6.44
N GLY A 445 -10.91 -15.92 -5.37
CA GLY A 445 -10.03 -16.65 -4.45
C GLY A 445 -9.14 -15.73 -3.60
N ALA A 446 -9.45 -14.43 -3.54
CA ALA A 446 -8.85 -13.54 -2.56
C ALA A 446 -9.17 -14.10 -1.17
N PRO A 447 -8.17 -14.41 -0.33
CA PRO A 447 -8.46 -14.89 1.01
C PRO A 447 -9.28 -13.83 1.74
N GLU A 448 -10.39 -14.26 2.36
CA GLU A 448 -10.97 -13.53 3.48
C GLU A 448 -9.81 -13.15 4.41
N SER A 449 -9.77 -11.87 4.81
CA SER A 449 -8.91 -11.31 5.84
C SER A 449 -8.02 -12.35 6.55
N ARG A 450 -6.72 -12.36 6.24
CA ARG A 450 -5.63 -13.14 6.89
C ARG A 450 -6.02 -13.86 8.20
N THR A 451 -6.82 -14.91 8.10
CA THR A 451 -7.20 -15.75 9.24
C THR A 451 -7.19 -17.19 8.76
N GLU A 452 -6.00 -17.77 8.92
CA GLU A 452 -5.76 -19.16 9.28
C GLU A 452 -6.46 -20.26 8.47
N ALA A 453 -5.71 -20.86 7.55
CA ALA A 453 -5.73 -22.30 7.37
C ALA A 453 -4.40 -22.86 7.86
N ARG A 454 -4.30 -23.14 9.17
CA ARG A 454 -3.20 -23.91 9.75
C ARG A 454 -3.37 -25.38 9.38
N LEU A 455 -2.72 -25.81 8.30
CA LEU A 455 -2.46 -27.22 8.05
C LEU A 455 -1.29 -27.64 8.96
N GLY A 456 -1.53 -28.67 9.78
CA GLY A 456 -0.65 -29.05 10.86
C GLY A 456 0.60 -29.83 10.42
N ALA A 457 1.70 -29.57 11.13
CA ALA A 457 2.82 -30.49 11.37
C ALA A 457 3.56 -30.01 12.67
N PRO A 458 4.43 -30.82 13.29
CA PRO A 458 4.35 -31.13 14.71
C PRO A 458 5.31 -30.34 15.61
N GLY A 459 4.97 -30.27 16.91
CA GLY A 459 5.91 -29.97 17.98
C GLY A 459 5.72 -28.60 18.63
N ARG A 460 5.19 -28.60 19.85
CA ARG A 460 5.27 -27.46 20.76
C ARG A 460 6.76 -27.12 20.99
N ALA A 461 7.13 -25.85 20.92
CA ALA A 461 8.50 -25.40 21.22
C ALA A 461 8.97 -25.96 22.56
N PHE A 462 10.28 -26.28 22.65
CA PHE A 462 10.89 -26.73 23.90
C PHE A 462 10.54 -25.74 25.02
N THR A 463 9.91 -26.21 26.09
CA THR A 463 9.36 -25.33 27.13
C THR A 463 10.27 -25.33 28.34
N TRP A 464 10.86 -24.17 28.65
CA TRP A 464 11.61 -23.96 29.89
C TRP A 464 10.67 -23.82 31.08
N ARG A 465 11.05 -24.38 32.23
CA ARG A 465 10.33 -24.14 33.49
C ARG A 465 10.85 -22.85 34.12
N GLU A 466 9.99 -21.84 34.25
CA GLU A 466 10.33 -20.63 35.01
C GLU A 466 10.16 -20.85 36.52
N THR A 467 11.24 -20.66 37.26
CA THR A 467 11.27 -20.54 38.72
C THR A 467 11.84 -19.16 39.11
N ARG A 468 11.92 -18.87 40.41
CA ARG A 468 12.50 -17.63 40.94
C ARG A 468 13.73 -17.98 41.79
N LEU A 469 14.65 -17.03 41.89
CA LEU A 469 15.74 -17.13 42.85
C LEU A 469 15.20 -17.37 44.28
N PRO A 470 15.94 -18.09 45.14
CA PRO A 470 15.55 -18.29 46.53
C PRO A 470 15.38 -16.98 47.29
N ASP A 471 14.49 -16.97 48.28
CA ASP A 471 14.24 -15.81 49.13
C ASP A 471 15.56 -15.30 49.77
N GLY A 472 15.81 -13.99 49.64
CA GLY A 472 17.00 -13.34 50.19
C GLY A 472 18.24 -13.34 49.28
N VAL A 473 18.16 -13.95 48.09
CA VAL A 473 19.21 -13.90 47.06
C VAL A 473 18.91 -12.77 46.07
N GLY A 474 19.84 -11.84 45.89
CA GLY A 474 19.71 -10.75 44.93
C GLY A 474 19.93 -11.24 43.48
N ALA A 475 19.14 -10.70 42.54
CA ALA A 475 19.33 -10.94 41.12
C ALA A 475 20.61 -10.32 40.59
N TRP A 476 21.21 -10.94 39.59
CA TRP A 476 22.40 -10.44 38.92
C TRP A 476 22.08 -9.28 37.97
N GLY A 477 22.84 -8.19 38.06
CA GLY A 477 22.66 -7.04 37.17
C GLY A 477 23.14 -7.33 35.74
N GLU A 478 22.43 -6.82 34.73
CA GLU A 478 22.74 -7.05 33.31
C GLU A 478 24.15 -6.57 32.91
N LYS A 479 24.73 -5.61 33.65
CA LYS A 479 26.05 -5.02 33.37
C LYS A 479 27.17 -5.58 34.24
N ASP A 480 26.85 -6.43 35.20
CA ASP A 480 27.80 -6.88 36.23
C ASP A 480 28.60 -8.09 35.76
N ALA A 481 29.21 -8.01 34.57
CA ALA A 481 29.93 -9.15 33.99
C ALA A 481 31.22 -9.46 34.79
N PRO A 482 31.43 -10.71 35.21
CA PRO A 482 32.70 -11.11 35.81
C PRO A 482 33.84 -11.04 34.79
N GLU A 483 35.05 -10.68 35.23
CA GLU A 483 36.22 -10.69 34.34
C GLU A 483 36.53 -12.13 33.87
N LEU A 484 36.57 -12.33 32.55
CA LEU A 484 37.00 -13.59 31.96
C LEU A 484 38.54 -13.76 32.09
N PRO A 485 39.04 -14.99 32.32
CA PRO A 485 40.47 -15.25 32.30
C PRO A 485 41.13 -14.85 30.98
N LYS A 486 42.27 -14.16 31.04
CA LYS A 486 42.94 -13.59 29.86
C LYS A 486 43.49 -14.62 28.88
N ASP A 487 43.71 -15.85 29.33
CA ASP A 487 44.19 -17.00 28.57
C ASP A 487 43.09 -17.99 28.18
N LEU A 488 41.82 -17.61 28.41
CA LEU A 488 40.67 -18.46 28.14
C LEU A 488 40.55 -18.75 26.63
N LYS A 489 40.62 -20.03 26.27
CA LYS A 489 40.37 -20.53 24.92
C LYS A 489 39.00 -21.19 24.85
N LEU A 490 38.07 -20.54 24.15
CA LEU A 490 36.70 -21.03 23.96
C LEU A 490 36.49 -21.52 22.52
N PRO A 491 35.53 -22.45 22.30
CA PRO A 491 35.12 -22.87 20.96
C PRO A 491 34.26 -21.82 20.24
N VAL A 492 34.01 -20.68 20.88
CA VAL A 492 33.17 -19.58 20.38
C VAL A 492 33.93 -18.25 20.48
N PRO A 493 33.63 -17.26 19.63
CA PRO A 493 34.19 -15.93 19.75
C PRO A 493 33.93 -15.33 21.14
N LEU A 494 34.94 -14.67 21.72
CA LEU A 494 34.82 -14.06 23.05
C LEU A 494 33.75 -12.97 23.09
N ASP A 495 33.62 -12.25 21.99
CA ASP A 495 32.58 -11.26 21.79
C ASP A 495 31.22 -11.89 21.53
N ALA A 496 31.01 -13.21 21.57
CA ALA A 496 29.69 -13.85 21.56
C ALA A 496 29.27 -14.37 22.96
N VAL A 497 30.19 -14.38 23.93
CA VAL A 497 29.99 -14.98 25.26
C VAL A 497 29.08 -14.12 26.13
N GLY A 498 27.91 -14.66 26.46
CA GLY A 498 26.98 -14.03 27.40
C GLY A 498 27.22 -14.41 28.85
N ARG A 499 27.60 -15.66 29.13
CA ARG A 499 27.96 -16.16 30.47
C ARG A 499 28.99 -17.27 30.38
N TYR A 500 29.92 -17.31 31.33
CA TYR A 500 30.92 -18.38 31.46
C TYR A 500 30.97 -18.91 32.89
N GLU A 501 31.06 -20.22 33.04
CA GLU A 501 31.17 -20.89 34.33
C GLU A 501 32.18 -22.04 34.25
N ARG A 502 32.96 -22.21 35.33
CA ARG A 502 33.92 -23.31 35.47
C ARG A 502 33.77 -23.95 36.85
N ILE A 503 33.52 -25.25 36.86
CA ILE A 503 33.43 -26.06 38.07
C ILE A 503 34.43 -27.21 37.95
N GLY A 504 35.53 -27.13 38.71
CA GLY A 504 36.64 -28.09 38.61
C GLY A 504 37.30 -28.08 37.23
N SER A 505 37.29 -29.22 36.54
CA SER A 505 37.81 -29.38 35.18
C SER A 505 36.79 -29.08 34.08
N GLU A 506 35.51 -28.99 34.42
CA GLU A 506 34.44 -28.76 33.45
C GLU A 506 34.13 -27.28 33.29
N GLN A 507 33.82 -26.89 32.05
CA GLN A 507 33.55 -25.53 31.62
C GLN A 507 32.23 -25.49 30.87
N ALA A 508 31.47 -24.41 31.04
CA ALA A 508 30.23 -24.15 30.32
C ALA A 508 30.15 -22.67 29.93
N VAL A 509 29.60 -22.42 28.74
CA VAL A 509 29.46 -21.11 28.12
C VAL A 509 28.06 -20.99 27.56
N LEU A 510 27.36 -19.93 27.95
CA LEU A 510 26.20 -19.45 27.22
C LEU A 510 26.64 -18.34 26.28
N PHE A 511 26.27 -18.43 25.01
CA PHE A 511 26.69 -17.47 23.99
C PHE A 511 25.55 -17.13 23.03
N ALA A 512 25.66 -15.95 22.45
CA ALA A 512 24.78 -15.43 21.43
C ALA A 512 25.17 -15.97 20.05
N SER A 513 24.19 -16.50 19.30
CA SER A 513 24.39 -16.87 17.90
C SER A 513 23.10 -16.73 17.12
N SER A 514 23.21 -16.26 15.88
CA SER A 514 22.10 -16.09 14.94
C SER A 514 21.97 -17.27 13.97
N ASP A 515 22.54 -18.42 14.29
CA ASP A 515 22.58 -19.56 13.36
C ASP A 515 21.19 -20.17 13.16
N TYR A 516 20.40 -20.42 14.20
CA TYR A 516 19.01 -20.89 14.06
C TYR A 516 17.97 -19.80 14.30
N ASP A 517 18.43 -18.57 14.55
CA ASP A 517 17.61 -17.41 14.83
C ASP A 517 18.03 -16.25 13.95
N LEU A 518 17.10 -15.73 13.15
CA LEU A 518 17.33 -14.59 12.27
C LEU A 518 18.08 -13.47 13.00
N PRO A 519 19.24 -13.01 12.50
CA PRO A 519 19.70 -11.68 12.87
C PRO A 519 18.79 -10.68 12.14
N GLY A 520 17.81 -10.15 12.86
CA GLY A 520 17.09 -8.94 12.49
C GLY A 520 17.48 -7.80 13.43
N GLU A 521 16.84 -6.64 13.27
CA GLU A 521 16.90 -5.61 14.31
C GLU A 521 16.23 -6.09 15.62
N ILE A 522 15.28 -7.04 15.52
CA ILE A 522 14.52 -7.62 16.64
C ILE A 522 14.11 -9.07 16.31
N PRO A 523 14.55 -10.10 17.05
CA PRO A 523 15.59 -10.10 18.09
C PRO A 523 16.99 -10.13 17.45
N ALA A 524 18.01 -9.73 18.19
CA ALA A 524 19.36 -9.67 17.65
C ALA A 524 20.03 -11.07 17.51
N PHE A 525 19.68 -12.04 18.38
CA PHE A 525 20.27 -13.38 18.39
C PHE A 525 19.50 -14.40 19.25
N GLY A 526 19.82 -15.69 19.06
CA GLY A 526 19.46 -16.80 19.94
C GLY A 526 20.53 -17.15 20.96
N VAL A 527 20.17 -17.90 22.01
CA VAL A 527 21.08 -18.36 23.07
C VAL A 527 21.45 -19.83 22.87
N TRP A 528 22.74 -20.12 23.05
CA TRP A 528 23.34 -21.43 22.87
C TRP A 528 24.19 -21.83 24.07
N LEU A 529 24.32 -23.13 24.31
CA LEU A 529 25.18 -23.71 25.35
C LEU A 529 26.34 -24.48 24.72
N ALA A 530 27.56 -24.08 25.02
CA ALA A 530 28.76 -24.90 24.78
C ALA A 530 29.29 -25.39 26.13
N ARG A 531 29.64 -26.68 26.22
CA ARG A 531 30.19 -27.25 27.46
C ARG A 531 31.27 -28.28 27.19
N THR A 532 32.08 -28.54 28.19
CA THR A 532 32.97 -29.70 28.19
C THR A 532 32.28 -30.92 28.80
N GLN A 533 32.79 -32.10 28.46
CA GLN A 533 32.54 -33.35 29.16
C GLN A 533 33.85 -34.14 29.18
N ASN A 534 34.33 -34.51 30.36
CA ASN A 534 35.65 -35.12 30.56
C ASN A 534 36.78 -34.25 29.98
N GLY A 535 36.64 -32.93 30.11
CA GLY A 535 37.61 -31.95 29.60
C GLY A 535 37.61 -31.71 28.08
N ALA A 536 36.74 -32.37 27.31
CA ALA A 536 36.60 -32.15 25.87
C ALA A 536 35.31 -31.38 25.54
N TRP A 537 35.40 -30.36 24.68
CA TRP A 537 34.23 -29.60 24.21
C TRP A 537 33.28 -30.49 23.39
N LYS A 538 31.99 -30.34 23.66
CA LYS A 538 30.92 -30.96 22.89
C LYS A 538 30.35 -30.00 21.85
N PRO A 539 29.68 -30.51 20.80
CA PRO A 539 28.92 -29.66 19.89
C PRO A 539 28.00 -28.72 20.68
N PRO A 540 27.96 -27.41 20.36
CA PRO A 540 27.06 -26.48 21.00
C PRO A 540 25.60 -26.85 20.80
N VAL A 541 24.77 -26.59 21.81
CA VAL A 541 23.35 -26.94 21.84
C VAL A 541 22.51 -25.68 21.75
N TYR A 542 21.56 -25.65 20.83
CA TYR A 542 20.60 -24.56 20.72
C TYR A 542 19.54 -24.64 21.82
N LEU A 543 19.29 -23.53 22.51
CA LEU A 543 18.41 -23.52 23.70
C LEU A 543 16.97 -23.10 23.41
N GLY A 544 16.64 -22.66 22.19
CA GLY A 544 15.30 -22.15 21.87
C GLY A 544 14.96 -20.81 22.55
N LEU A 545 15.96 -20.11 23.08
CA LEU A 545 15.80 -18.82 23.76
C LEU A 545 16.27 -17.69 22.85
N GLN A 546 15.49 -16.62 22.78
CA GLN A 546 15.81 -15.43 21.97
C GLN A 546 15.86 -14.19 22.87
N GLN A 547 16.77 -13.27 22.54
CA GLN A 547 16.93 -12.04 23.31
C GLN A 547 15.63 -11.23 23.34
N SER A 548 15.17 -10.87 24.53
CA SER A 548 13.96 -10.07 24.78
C SER A 548 12.63 -10.70 24.34
N PHE A 549 12.63 -12.00 24.02
CA PHE A 549 11.43 -12.81 23.76
C PHE A 549 11.43 -14.10 24.60
N PRO A 550 11.21 -13.99 25.92
CA PRO A 550 11.10 -12.78 26.73
C PRO A 550 12.39 -12.41 27.48
N TYR A 551 13.45 -13.20 27.37
CA TYR A 551 14.56 -13.19 28.32
C TYR A 551 15.80 -12.44 27.83
N VAL A 552 16.51 -11.82 28.77
CA VAL A 552 17.86 -11.29 28.63
C VAL A 552 18.76 -12.09 29.55
N LEU A 553 19.85 -12.63 29.00
CA LEU A 553 20.80 -13.43 29.75
C LEU A 553 21.56 -12.58 30.77
N THR A 554 21.66 -13.04 32.01
CA THR A 554 22.53 -12.40 33.00
C THR A 554 23.97 -12.91 32.83
N PRO A 555 24.99 -12.04 32.95
CA PRO A 555 26.37 -12.44 32.73
C PRO A 555 26.97 -13.30 33.86
N GLY A 556 26.34 -13.27 35.03
CA GLY A 556 26.61 -14.18 36.16
C GLY A 556 25.31 -14.74 36.71
N SER A 557 25.40 -15.52 37.79
CA SER A 557 24.22 -16.05 38.48
C SER A 557 24.50 -16.51 39.89
N ALA A 558 23.44 -16.52 40.71
CA ALA A 558 23.44 -17.13 42.03
C ALA A 558 23.20 -18.65 42.03
N VAL A 559 22.86 -19.26 40.88
CA VAL A 559 22.70 -20.72 40.74
C VAL A 559 23.68 -21.28 39.70
N PRO A 560 24.26 -22.47 39.93
CA PRO A 560 25.21 -23.04 38.98
C PRO A 560 24.50 -23.48 37.70
N LEU A 561 25.14 -23.21 36.56
CA LEU A 561 24.57 -23.38 35.23
C LEU A 561 24.21 -24.85 34.93
N ILE A 562 25.04 -25.79 35.38
CA ILE A 562 24.84 -27.23 35.19
C ILE A 562 25.02 -27.94 36.53
N GLU A 563 24.01 -28.72 36.92
CA GLU A 563 24.09 -29.62 38.08
C GLU A 563 23.48 -30.98 37.72
N GLY A 564 24.33 -31.96 37.42
CA GLY A 564 23.89 -33.26 36.90
C GLY A 564 23.21 -33.11 35.54
N ASP A 565 21.96 -33.54 35.44
CA ASP A 565 21.12 -33.38 34.23
C ASP A 565 20.36 -32.05 34.20
N ARG A 566 20.46 -31.20 35.24
CA ARG A 566 19.72 -29.93 35.28
C ARG A 566 20.55 -28.78 34.74
N VAL A 567 19.99 -28.08 33.75
CA VAL A 567 20.47 -26.77 33.28
C VAL A 567 19.65 -25.67 33.96
N ARG A 568 20.33 -24.70 34.59
CA ARG A 568 19.69 -23.55 35.25
C ARG A 568 20.28 -22.24 34.77
N ILE A 569 19.45 -21.42 34.15
CA ILE A 569 19.85 -20.14 33.57
C ILE A 569 19.13 -19.03 34.30
N GLU A 570 19.87 -18.23 35.07
CA GLU A 570 19.33 -16.96 35.55
C GLU A 570 19.22 -15.98 34.39
N VAL A 571 18.08 -15.30 34.33
CA VAL A 571 17.72 -14.35 33.28
C VAL A 571 16.92 -13.20 33.89
N ASN A 572 16.96 -12.07 33.20
CA ASN A 572 16.03 -10.98 33.42
C ASN A 572 14.98 -11.00 32.31
N VAL A 573 13.71 -10.80 32.65
CA VAL A 573 12.63 -10.68 31.69
C VAL A 573 12.56 -9.25 31.18
N ARG A 574 12.68 -9.08 29.87
CA ARG A 574 12.56 -7.82 29.13
C ARG A 574 11.71 -8.06 27.89
N GLU A 575 10.49 -8.52 28.10
CA GLU A 575 9.64 -9.02 27.03
C GLU A 575 9.10 -7.87 26.16
N ILE A 576 9.53 -7.82 24.91
CA ILE A 576 9.03 -6.83 23.94
C ILE A 576 7.58 -7.18 23.58
N ASP A 577 6.74 -6.15 23.40
CA ASP A 577 5.42 -6.29 22.79
C ASP A 577 5.57 -6.37 21.26
N PRO A 578 5.24 -7.52 20.62
CA PRO A 578 5.29 -7.65 19.17
C PRO A 578 4.45 -6.61 18.42
N ALA A 579 3.37 -6.10 19.03
CA ALA A 579 2.50 -5.10 18.42
C ALA A 579 3.17 -3.71 18.31
N SER A 580 4.24 -3.46 19.07
CA SER A 580 5.00 -2.21 19.03
C SER A 580 6.13 -2.19 18.00
N ILE A 581 6.35 -3.29 17.28
CA ILE A 581 7.40 -3.40 16.27
C ILE A 581 6.99 -2.61 15.01
N SER A 582 7.73 -1.54 14.74
CA SER A 582 7.69 -0.76 13.50
C SER A 582 8.95 -1.03 12.66
N PHE A 583 8.93 -0.69 11.37
CA PHE A 583 10.11 -0.73 10.51
C PHE A 583 10.30 0.64 9.84
N PRO A 584 11.41 1.37 10.11
CA PRO A 584 12.48 1.02 11.05
C PRO A 584 11.98 0.98 12.53
N PRO A 585 12.61 0.17 13.41
CA PRO A 585 12.14 -0.09 14.76
C PRO A 585 12.41 1.11 15.66
N VAL A 586 11.38 1.92 15.84
CA VAL A 586 11.41 3.08 16.74
C VAL A 586 10.30 2.92 17.77
N GLY A 587 10.63 3.12 19.05
CA GLY A 587 9.64 3.18 20.12
C GLY A 587 9.08 1.83 20.60
N LEU A 588 9.91 0.78 20.64
CA LEU A 588 9.51 -0.53 21.18
C LEU A 588 9.03 -0.43 22.64
N SER A 589 7.96 -1.16 22.94
CA SER A 589 7.40 -1.25 24.28
C SER A 589 7.69 -2.60 24.93
N ILE A 590 7.86 -2.61 26.25
CA ILE A 590 8.10 -3.82 27.04
C ILE A 590 6.79 -4.17 27.76
N LYS A 591 6.24 -5.35 27.49
CA LYS A 591 5.00 -5.81 28.12
C LYS A 591 5.21 -6.56 29.45
N ARG A 592 6.40 -7.13 29.67
CA ARG A 592 6.76 -7.81 30.93
C ARG A 592 8.19 -7.48 31.36
N ARG A 593 8.35 -7.17 32.64
CA ARG A 593 9.65 -6.92 33.30
C ARG A 593 9.71 -7.65 34.63
N GLU A 594 10.74 -8.47 34.81
CA GLU A 594 10.99 -9.24 36.04
C GLU A 594 12.49 -9.53 36.14
N ASP A 595 13.07 -9.52 37.33
CA ASP A 595 14.48 -9.87 37.56
C ASP A 595 14.56 -11.12 38.44
N GLY A 596 15.67 -11.86 38.36
CA GLY A 596 15.88 -13.05 39.19
C GLY A 596 15.00 -14.24 38.80
N VAL A 597 14.64 -14.34 37.52
CA VAL A 597 13.96 -15.51 36.96
C VAL A 597 15.02 -16.58 36.67
N VAL A 598 14.72 -17.83 37.01
CA VAL A 598 15.59 -18.96 36.71
C VAL A 598 14.86 -19.90 35.75
N LEU A 599 15.49 -20.21 34.62
CA LEU A 599 14.99 -21.16 33.64
C LEU A 599 15.59 -22.53 33.93
N GLU A 600 14.75 -23.54 34.08
CA GLU A 600 15.18 -24.92 34.32
C GLU A 600 14.79 -25.85 33.18
N ALA A 601 15.74 -26.70 32.78
CA ALA A 601 15.58 -27.73 31.75
C ALA A 601 16.41 -28.99 32.03
N SER A 602 16.07 -30.10 31.39
CA SER A 602 16.92 -31.29 31.32
C SER A 602 17.96 -31.11 30.21
N LEU A 603 19.23 -31.35 30.54
CA LEU A 603 20.33 -31.33 29.59
C LEU A 603 20.16 -32.45 28.54
N ALA A 604 19.74 -33.64 28.96
CA ALA A 604 19.46 -34.75 28.06
C ALA A 604 18.33 -34.44 27.07
N GLU A 605 17.33 -33.65 27.47
CA GLU A 605 16.25 -33.23 26.56
C GLU A 605 16.71 -32.18 25.55
N LEU A 606 17.57 -31.25 25.98
CA LEU A 606 18.18 -30.23 25.10
C LEU A 606 19.15 -30.85 24.09
N GLU A 607 19.86 -31.90 24.48
CA GLU A 607 20.82 -32.65 23.65
C GLU A 607 20.18 -33.78 22.84
N ARG A 608 18.85 -33.95 22.90
CA ARG A 608 18.17 -35.04 22.20
C ARG A 608 18.19 -34.80 20.69
N ASP A 609 18.67 -35.81 19.97
CA ASP A 609 18.69 -35.95 18.51
C ASP A 609 18.02 -37.31 18.24
N GLY A 610 16.73 -37.25 17.91
CA GLY A 610 15.83 -38.40 17.87
C GLY A 610 16.12 -39.37 16.73
N ASP A 611 16.65 -38.89 15.62
CA ASP A 611 16.91 -39.65 14.40
C ASP A 611 18.41 -39.78 14.05
N ALA A 612 19.28 -39.18 14.87
CA ALA A 612 20.74 -39.26 14.78
C ALA A 612 21.28 -38.71 13.46
N ASP A 613 20.74 -37.58 13.02
CA ASP A 613 21.15 -36.87 11.82
C ASP A 613 22.22 -35.79 12.08
N GLY A 614 22.37 -35.37 13.34
CA GLY A 614 23.32 -34.35 13.81
C GLY A 614 22.68 -33.01 14.20
N LEU A 615 21.37 -32.85 14.07
CA LEU A 615 20.59 -31.76 14.64
C LEU A 615 19.87 -32.23 15.91
N THR A 616 19.67 -31.34 16.86
CA THR A 616 18.81 -31.66 17.99
C THR A 616 17.35 -31.48 17.60
N ASP A 617 16.46 -32.24 18.23
CA ASP A 617 15.01 -32.11 18.10
C ASP A 617 14.52 -30.66 18.24
N ALA A 618 15.18 -29.88 19.09
CA ALA A 618 14.87 -28.46 19.33
C ALA A 618 15.31 -27.57 18.16
N ALA A 619 16.45 -27.86 17.54
CA ALA A 619 16.93 -27.18 16.35
C ALA A 619 16.03 -27.47 15.14
N GLU A 620 15.66 -28.72 14.91
CA GLU A 620 14.81 -29.11 13.78
C GLU A 620 13.43 -28.48 13.84
N ARG A 621 12.78 -28.53 15.01
CA ARG A 621 11.51 -27.82 15.24
C ARG A 621 11.62 -26.31 14.97
N ARG A 622 12.77 -25.71 15.30
CA ARG A 622 13.01 -24.28 15.07
C ARG A 622 13.17 -23.95 13.58
N LEU A 623 13.79 -24.85 12.83
CA LEU A 623 14.02 -24.77 11.39
C LEU A 623 12.82 -25.26 10.55
N GLY A 624 11.82 -25.89 11.18
CA GLY A 624 10.65 -26.45 10.48
C GLY A 624 10.92 -27.81 9.81
N LEU A 625 11.92 -28.55 10.30
CA LEU A 625 12.28 -29.92 9.91
C LEU A 625 11.57 -30.95 10.82
N ASP A 626 11.64 -32.24 10.48
CA ASP A 626 10.96 -33.32 11.20
C ASP A 626 11.92 -34.09 12.14
N PRO A 627 11.82 -33.92 13.49
CA PRO A 627 12.73 -34.55 14.45
C PRO A 627 12.75 -36.08 14.54
N ALA A 628 11.87 -36.72 13.77
CA ALA A 628 11.78 -38.18 13.70
C ALA A 628 12.24 -38.72 12.34
N ASN A 629 12.71 -37.86 11.44
CA ASN A 629 13.07 -38.21 10.08
C ASN A 629 14.40 -37.54 9.69
N PRO A 630 15.50 -38.31 9.55
CA PRO A 630 16.84 -37.76 9.38
C PRO A 630 17.09 -37.12 8.00
N ASP A 631 16.08 -37.05 7.13
CA ASP A 631 16.06 -36.53 5.76
C ASP A 631 14.64 -35.97 5.48
N SER A 632 14.40 -34.74 5.91
CA SER A 632 13.07 -34.13 5.96
C SER A 632 12.46 -33.91 4.57
N ASP A 633 13.27 -33.65 3.56
CA ASP A 633 12.81 -33.39 2.19
C ASP A 633 12.90 -34.61 1.25
N GLY A 634 13.55 -35.68 1.70
CA GLY A 634 13.57 -37.00 1.06
C GLY A 634 14.53 -37.10 -0.12
N ASP A 635 15.60 -36.31 -0.14
CA ASP A 635 16.57 -36.28 -1.25
C ASP A 635 17.78 -37.20 -1.06
N GLY A 636 17.90 -37.82 0.12
CA GLY A 636 18.96 -38.73 0.52
C GLY A 636 20.15 -38.08 1.25
N LEU A 637 20.13 -36.77 1.50
CA LEU A 637 21.04 -36.07 2.39
C LEU A 637 20.43 -35.96 3.79
N LYS A 638 21.26 -36.01 4.82
CA LYS A 638 20.79 -35.82 6.19
C LYS A 638 20.64 -34.34 6.50
N ASP A 639 19.58 -33.92 7.18
CA ASP A 639 19.31 -32.49 7.42
C ASP A 639 20.48 -31.76 8.12
N GLY A 640 21.14 -32.44 9.06
CA GLY A 640 22.32 -31.93 9.76
C GLY A 640 23.54 -31.65 8.86
N THR A 641 23.61 -32.29 7.69
CA THR A 641 24.69 -32.12 6.71
C THR A 641 24.25 -31.48 5.39
N ASP A 642 22.94 -31.37 5.18
CA ASP A 642 22.36 -30.81 3.97
C ASP A 642 22.48 -29.27 3.99
N PRO A 643 23.07 -28.66 2.96
CA PRO A 643 23.01 -27.21 2.79
C PRO A 643 21.59 -26.66 2.59
N ILE A 644 20.59 -27.44 2.14
CA ILE A 644 19.23 -26.94 1.85
C ILE A 644 18.14 -27.94 2.29
N PRO A 645 18.05 -28.27 3.60
CA PRO A 645 17.25 -29.40 4.13
C PRO A 645 15.73 -29.26 4.01
N ALA A 646 15.24 -28.16 3.41
CA ALA A 646 13.83 -27.90 3.20
C ALA A 646 13.43 -27.99 1.71
N VAL A 647 14.38 -28.32 0.82
CA VAL A 647 14.18 -28.30 -0.64
C VAL A 647 14.92 -29.47 -1.29
N ALA A 648 14.17 -30.54 -1.54
CA ALA A 648 14.70 -31.78 -2.08
C ALA A 648 15.59 -31.57 -3.31
N ARG A 649 16.83 -32.06 -3.23
CA ARG A 649 17.81 -31.91 -4.30
C ARG A 649 17.36 -32.51 -5.61
N LYS A 650 17.46 -31.73 -6.68
CA LYS A 650 17.16 -32.15 -8.05
C LYS A 650 18.34 -31.89 -8.97
N PRO A 651 18.56 -32.73 -10.01
CA PRO A 651 19.51 -32.42 -11.07
C PRO A 651 19.10 -31.09 -11.70
N ALA A 652 19.96 -30.08 -11.57
CA ALA A 652 19.66 -28.74 -12.04
C ALA A 652 19.41 -28.74 -13.55
N GLY A 653 18.31 -28.09 -13.97
CA GLY A 653 18.10 -27.73 -15.37
C GLY A 653 19.18 -26.73 -15.84
N PRO A 654 19.36 -26.57 -17.16
CA PRO A 654 20.31 -25.60 -17.70
C PRO A 654 20.01 -24.17 -17.21
N GLY A 655 20.87 -23.62 -16.35
CA GLY A 655 20.78 -22.23 -15.86
C GLY A 655 20.17 -22.04 -14.46
N GLU A 656 19.50 -23.05 -13.90
CA GLU A 656 18.77 -22.94 -12.61
C GLU A 656 19.70 -22.67 -11.42
N ASN A 657 20.85 -23.35 -11.35
CA ASN A 657 21.89 -23.09 -10.33
C ASN A 657 22.45 -21.67 -10.41
N GLY A 658 22.45 -21.08 -11.60
CA GLY A 658 22.94 -19.71 -11.78
C GLY A 658 21.97 -18.68 -11.24
N LEU A 659 20.66 -18.89 -11.42
CA LEU A 659 19.62 -17.99 -10.92
C LEU A 659 19.62 -17.96 -9.39
N ALA A 660 19.61 -19.13 -8.75
CA ALA A 660 19.57 -19.22 -7.31
C ALA A 660 20.82 -18.57 -6.67
N ALA A 661 22.01 -18.78 -7.26
CA ALA A 661 23.23 -18.08 -6.85
C ALA A 661 23.15 -16.55 -7.06
N ALA A 662 22.51 -16.09 -8.14
CA ALA A 662 22.27 -14.68 -8.38
C ALA A 662 21.32 -14.06 -7.36
N VAL A 663 20.24 -14.77 -6.98
CA VAL A 663 19.31 -14.36 -5.91
C VAL A 663 20.04 -14.26 -4.58
N VAL A 664 20.77 -15.29 -4.18
CA VAL A 664 21.52 -15.30 -2.92
C VAL A 664 22.51 -14.13 -2.87
N LYS A 665 23.25 -13.90 -3.96
CA LYS A 665 24.19 -12.78 -4.05
C LYS A 665 23.50 -11.41 -3.98
N ALA A 666 22.36 -11.26 -4.65
CA ALA A 666 21.63 -9.99 -4.72
C ALA A 666 20.92 -9.65 -3.40
N VAL A 667 20.34 -10.66 -2.73
CA VAL A 667 19.57 -10.48 -1.49
C VAL A 667 20.49 -10.38 -0.27
N PHE A 668 21.56 -11.18 -0.21
CA PHE A 668 22.39 -11.29 0.99
C PHE A 668 23.75 -10.57 0.89
N HIS A 669 24.04 -9.91 -0.24
CA HIS A 669 25.23 -9.09 -0.46
C HIS A 669 26.50 -9.60 0.27
N HIS A 670 26.93 -10.85 0.10
CA HIS A 670 28.28 -11.22 0.57
C HIS A 670 29.30 -10.38 -0.23
N ASP A 671 29.89 -9.25 0.20
CA ASP A 671 30.14 -8.65 1.52
C ASP A 671 29.35 -7.34 1.84
N ALA A 672 28.51 -7.35 2.89
CA ALA A 672 28.04 -6.17 3.61
C ALA A 672 27.34 -6.58 4.92
N GLY A 673 28.11 -6.60 6.01
CA GLY A 673 27.56 -6.29 7.32
C GLY A 673 27.48 -4.76 7.45
N ALA A 674 26.28 -4.19 7.43
CA ALA A 674 25.96 -2.88 8.02
C ALA A 674 24.51 -2.52 7.72
N ILE A 675 23.63 -2.53 8.73
CA ILE A 675 22.85 -1.35 9.13
C ILE A 675 22.77 -1.37 10.66
N MET A 676 23.80 -0.84 11.33
CA MET A 676 23.71 -0.35 12.71
C MET A 676 24.29 1.07 12.67
N VAL A 677 23.43 2.07 12.80
CA VAL A 677 23.84 3.47 12.91
C VAL A 677 24.11 3.78 14.38
N ALA A 678 25.28 4.33 14.69
CA ALA A 678 25.54 5.01 15.96
C ALA A 678 25.76 6.50 15.69
N PRO A 679 24.99 7.43 16.29
CA PRO A 679 25.37 8.82 16.36
C PRO A 679 26.10 9.14 17.68
N ARG A 680 27.18 9.90 17.48
CA ARG A 680 27.94 10.80 18.36
C ARG A 680 27.51 10.99 19.84
N LYS A 681 28.55 10.95 20.71
CA LYS A 681 28.64 11.36 22.13
C LYS A 681 27.94 12.68 22.50
N GLY A 682 27.26 12.67 23.65
CA GLY A 682 26.99 13.83 24.52
C GLY A 682 26.11 13.46 25.72
N ASP A 683 26.65 13.54 26.94
CA ASP A 683 25.91 13.38 28.20
C ASP A 683 24.94 14.56 28.38
N ASP A 684 23.74 14.35 28.92
CA ASP A 684 22.72 15.43 28.99
C ASP A 684 22.42 16.09 27.62
N ASP A 685 22.71 15.35 26.54
CA ASP A 685 21.79 15.12 25.42
C ASP A 685 21.01 13.80 25.70
N GLY A 686 19.78 13.71 25.19
CA GLY A 686 18.71 12.82 25.65
C GLY A 686 18.96 11.29 25.68
N LEU A 687 18.13 10.62 26.49
CA LEU A 687 17.97 9.17 26.61
C LEU A 687 18.27 8.40 25.32
N ASP A 688 19.44 7.76 25.28
CA ASP A 688 19.81 6.81 24.25
C ASP A 688 19.04 5.49 24.45
N LEU A 689 17.78 5.51 24.00
CA LEU A 689 16.93 4.34 23.82
C LEU A 689 17.59 3.32 22.88
N LEU A 690 18.57 3.71 22.05
CA LEU A 690 19.31 2.81 21.17
C LEU A 690 20.44 2.08 21.89
N ALA A 691 21.09 2.60 22.92
CA ALA A 691 22.02 1.81 23.76
C ALA A 691 21.29 0.84 24.70
N ALA A 692 20.06 1.20 25.11
CA ALA A 692 19.17 0.30 25.85
C ALA A 692 18.50 -0.74 24.93
N ALA A 693 18.28 -0.43 23.65
CA ALA A 693 17.74 -1.35 22.63
C ALA A 693 18.82 -2.15 21.88
N ALA A 694 20.05 -1.64 21.74
CA ALA A 694 21.21 -2.31 21.14
C ALA A 694 22.00 -3.07 22.22
N GLY A 695 21.28 -3.88 23.01
CA GLY A 695 21.77 -4.59 24.20
C GLY A 695 23.27 -4.76 24.19
N GLY A 696 23.95 -4.04 25.10
CA GLY A 696 25.42 -3.97 25.25
C GLY A 696 26.02 -5.32 25.60
N GLY A 697 25.91 -6.22 24.65
CA GLY A 697 26.14 -7.62 24.76
C GLY A 697 26.89 -8.11 23.53
N PRO A 698 27.19 -9.40 23.54
CA PRO A 698 28.18 -9.97 22.64
C PRO A 698 27.76 -9.85 21.14
N ARG A 699 28.66 -9.39 20.26
CA ARG A 699 28.53 -9.45 18.79
C ARG A 699 28.31 -10.90 18.32
N ALA A 700 27.28 -11.11 17.50
CA ALA A 700 26.98 -12.42 16.93
C ALA A 700 28.10 -12.88 15.95
N PRO A 701 28.53 -14.15 15.99
CA PRO A 701 29.44 -14.75 15.00
C PRO A 701 28.86 -14.76 13.58
N ARG A 702 29.70 -15.10 12.57
CA ARG A 702 29.28 -15.29 11.18
C ARG A 702 28.14 -16.33 11.09
N MET A 703 27.12 -16.00 10.29
CA MET A 703 25.99 -16.89 10.00
C MET A 703 26.44 -18.13 9.22
N ASN A 704 26.05 -19.32 9.70
CA ASN A 704 26.12 -20.54 8.90
C ASN A 704 24.76 -20.91 8.32
N THR A 705 23.67 -20.24 8.70
CA THR A 705 22.34 -20.45 8.14
C THR A 705 21.73 -19.14 7.65
N VAL A 706 21.11 -19.18 6.48
CA VAL A 706 20.41 -18.06 5.85
C VAL A 706 18.97 -18.46 5.61
N PHE A 707 18.03 -17.52 5.78
CA PHE A 707 16.61 -17.78 5.62
C PHE A 707 16.03 -16.96 4.48
N LEU A 708 15.20 -17.59 3.66
CA LEU A 708 14.55 -16.97 2.52
C LEU A 708 13.11 -17.45 2.43
N VAL A 709 12.19 -16.54 2.10
CA VAL A 709 10.86 -16.92 1.64
C VAL A 709 10.79 -16.76 0.13
N ALA A 710 10.36 -17.79 -0.57
CA ALA A 710 10.18 -17.76 -2.00
C ALA A 710 8.89 -18.50 -2.39
N PRO A 711 8.11 -17.99 -3.36
CA PRO A 711 6.91 -18.67 -3.84
C PRO A 711 7.23 -19.99 -4.56
N ASP A 712 8.47 -20.16 -5.01
CA ASP A 712 8.95 -21.38 -5.65
C ASP A 712 10.35 -21.75 -5.10
N PRO A 713 10.42 -22.52 -4.01
CA PRO A 713 11.68 -22.98 -3.43
C PRO A 713 12.50 -23.88 -4.36
N SER A 714 11.88 -24.52 -5.36
CA SER A 714 12.54 -25.49 -6.23
C SER A 714 13.69 -24.89 -7.05
N VAL A 715 13.68 -23.56 -7.23
CA VAL A 715 14.78 -22.81 -7.86
C VAL A 715 16.11 -23.04 -7.13
N PHE A 716 16.09 -23.34 -5.83
CA PHE A 716 17.29 -23.53 -5.00
C PHE A 716 17.76 -24.98 -4.89
N ALA A 717 17.00 -25.95 -5.41
CA ALA A 717 17.19 -27.41 -5.24
C ALA A 717 18.51 -28.01 -5.77
N GLY A 718 19.42 -27.22 -6.34
CA GLY A 718 20.67 -27.70 -6.95
C GLY A 718 21.92 -26.94 -6.52
N LEU A 719 21.78 -26.03 -5.55
CA LEU A 719 22.89 -25.20 -5.09
C LEU A 719 23.80 -25.96 -4.12
N ASP A 720 25.10 -25.86 -4.38
CA ASP A 720 26.13 -26.25 -3.42
C ASP A 720 26.58 -24.97 -2.70
N LEU A 721 26.29 -24.88 -1.40
CA LEU A 721 26.52 -23.68 -0.60
C LEU A 721 27.47 -23.99 0.56
N PRO A 722 28.42 -23.09 0.89
CA PRO A 722 29.28 -23.26 2.05
C PRO A 722 28.57 -22.95 3.38
N PHE A 723 27.25 -22.77 3.35
CA PHE A 723 26.36 -22.45 4.46
C PHE A 723 24.98 -23.07 4.20
N ARG A 724 24.18 -23.24 5.25
CA ARG A 724 22.79 -23.72 5.19
C ARG A 724 21.86 -22.62 4.67
N LEU A 725 20.98 -22.95 3.75
CA LEU A 725 19.93 -22.06 3.24
C LEU A 725 18.57 -22.70 3.52
N MET A 726 17.79 -22.06 4.38
CA MET A 726 16.40 -22.42 4.63
C MET A 726 15.50 -21.63 3.68
N VAL A 727 14.85 -22.31 2.74
CA VAL A 727 13.90 -21.68 1.81
C VAL A 727 12.48 -22.15 2.13
N TYR A 728 11.61 -21.22 2.50
CA TYR A 728 10.22 -21.50 2.81
C TYR A 728 9.29 -20.94 1.74
N THR A 729 8.20 -21.65 1.45
CA THR A 729 7.00 -21.02 0.88
C THR A 729 6.39 -20.03 1.88
N PRO A 730 5.60 -19.03 1.42
CA PRO A 730 4.84 -18.16 2.32
C PRO A 730 4.00 -18.93 3.34
N GLU A 731 3.40 -20.05 2.93
CA GLU A 731 2.58 -20.92 3.76
C GLU A 731 3.42 -21.64 4.83
N GLN A 732 4.56 -22.21 4.44
CA GLN A 732 5.50 -22.83 5.39
C GLN A 732 6.02 -21.80 6.41
N ALA A 733 6.39 -20.60 5.96
CA ALA A 733 6.84 -19.53 6.85
C ALA A 733 5.76 -19.09 7.85
N ALA A 734 4.50 -19.07 7.43
CA ALA A 734 3.36 -18.78 8.31
C ALA A 734 3.03 -19.93 9.28
N ALA A 735 3.42 -21.15 8.95
CA ALA A 735 3.22 -22.35 9.78
C ALA A 735 4.34 -22.58 10.82
N LEU A 736 5.46 -21.83 10.74
CA LEU A 736 6.55 -21.94 11.71
C LEU A 736 6.07 -21.62 13.14
N PRO A 737 6.66 -22.24 14.18
CA PRO A 737 6.24 -22.06 15.56
C PRO A 737 6.21 -20.59 16.01
N THR A 738 5.06 -20.12 16.49
CA THR A 738 4.83 -18.72 16.92
C THR A 738 5.24 -18.43 18.36
N GLY A 739 5.95 -19.35 19.03
CA GLY A 739 6.30 -19.25 20.45
C GLY A 739 7.46 -18.28 20.77
N GLY A 740 8.08 -17.69 19.74
CA GLY A 740 9.23 -16.79 19.85
C GLY A 740 8.99 -15.43 19.18
N ALA A 741 10.09 -14.72 18.92
CA ALA A 741 10.08 -13.42 18.27
C ALA A 741 9.53 -13.48 16.84
N PRO A 742 8.85 -12.41 16.38
CA PRO A 742 8.37 -12.33 14.99
C PRO A 742 9.48 -12.55 13.96
N PHE A 743 9.16 -13.30 12.90
CA PHE A 743 10.08 -13.78 11.88
C PHE A 743 9.87 -13.01 10.56
N PHE A 744 10.85 -12.19 10.14
CA PHE A 744 10.79 -11.36 8.94
C PHE A 744 11.95 -11.66 7.96
N PRO A 745 12.01 -12.86 7.37
CA PRO A 745 13.08 -13.20 6.43
C PRO A 745 12.96 -12.37 5.14
N PRO A 746 14.08 -12.14 4.43
CA PRO A 746 14.03 -11.68 3.05
C PRO A 746 13.12 -12.58 2.22
N ARG A 747 12.39 -11.96 1.30
CA ARG A 747 11.43 -12.64 0.43
C ARG A 747 11.79 -12.35 -1.00
N VAL A 748 11.90 -13.40 -1.81
CA VAL A 748 11.67 -13.28 -3.25
C VAL A 748 10.17 -13.22 -3.44
N THR A 749 9.66 -12.10 -3.93
CA THR A 749 8.21 -11.92 -4.14
C THR A 749 7.79 -12.34 -5.54
N GLU A 750 8.72 -12.30 -6.51
CA GLU A 750 8.48 -12.69 -7.89
C GLU A 750 9.69 -13.32 -8.54
N VAL A 751 9.43 -14.34 -9.37
CA VAL A 751 10.37 -14.87 -10.35
C VAL A 751 9.65 -15.09 -11.67
N LEU A 752 10.03 -14.33 -12.68
CA LEU A 752 9.52 -14.47 -14.05
C LEU A 752 10.64 -14.97 -14.95
N SER A 753 10.45 -16.10 -15.62
CA SER A 753 11.50 -16.77 -16.43
C SER A 753 11.15 -16.80 -17.91
N SER A 754 12.16 -16.72 -18.78
CA SER A 754 12.03 -17.04 -20.21
C SER A 754 11.84 -18.55 -20.43
N LEU A 755 11.21 -18.95 -21.54
CA LEU A 755 10.96 -20.38 -21.83
C LEU A 755 12.25 -21.20 -21.98
N ASP A 756 13.35 -20.56 -22.38
CA ASP A 756 14.67 -21.21 -22.46
C ASP A 756 15.37 -21.32 -21.10
N GLY A 757 14.79 -20.78 -20.02
CA GLY A 757 15.36 -20.81 -18.67
C GLY A 757 16.62 -19.97 -18.50
N ARG A 758 16.89 -19.03 -19.42
CA ARG A 758 18.14 -18.26 -19.43
C ARG A 758 17.99 -16.82 -18.97
N ARG A 759 16.78 -16.30 -18.86
CA ARG A 759 16.53 -14.92 -18.45
C ARG A 759 15.46 -14.92 -17.37
N HIS A 760 15.72 -14.19 -16.30
CA HIS A 760 14.87 -14.14 -15.13
C HIS A 760 14.74 -12.71 -14.64
N TYR A 761 13.51 -12.30 -14.35
CA TYR A 761 13.25 -11.08 -13.59
C TYR A 761 12.84 -11.47 -12.19
N VAL A 762 13.53 -10.92 -11.21
CA VAL A 762 13.35 -11.24 -9.80
C VAL A 762 12.99 -9.96 -9.05
N VAL A 763 11.97 -10.05 -8.21
CA VAL A 763 11.61 -9.00 -7.25
C VAL A 763 11.83 -9.56 -5.85
N TRP A 764 12.44 -8.75 -4.98
CA TRP A 764 12.75 -9.16 -3.62
C TRP A 764 12.53 -8.01 -2.63
N SER A 765 12.29 -8.38 -1.38
CA SER A 765 12.12 -7.45 -0.25
C SER A 765 12.68 -8.07 1.02
N ALA A 766 13.46 -7.30 1.76
CA ALA A 766 13.94 -7.60 3.10
C ALA A 766 13.46 -6.49 4.04
N SER A 767 12.27 -6.68 4.61
CA SER A 767 11.58 -5.70 5.44
C SER A 767 11.40 -4.35 4.70
N TRP A 768 12.10 -3.30 5.13
CA TRP A 768 11.97 -1.94 4.59
C TRP A 768 12.92 -1.65 3.42
N VAL A 769 13.74 -2.64 3.01
CA VAL A 769 14.60 -2.55 1.81
C VAL A 769 14.15 -3.57 0.78
N GLY A 770 14.26 -3.26 -0.50
CA GLY A 770 14.00 -4.23 -1.56
C GLY A 770 14.44 -3.75 -2.93
N GLY A 771 14.19 -4.58 -3.93
CA GLY A 771 14.57 -4.26 -5.30
C GLY A 771 14.07 -5.26 -6.31
N SER A 772 14.41 -4.99 -7.57
CA SER A 772 14.24 -5.93 -8.66
C SER A 772 15.46 -5.96 -9.57
N PHE A 773 15.73 -7.12 -10.17
CA PHE A 773 16.85 -7.29 -11.09
C PHE A 773 16.52 -8.27 -12.22
N LEU A 774 17.23 -8.11 -13.34
CA LEU A 774 17.24 -9.05 -14.45
C LEU A 774 18.52 -9.90 -14.39
N ALA A 775 18.37 -11.21 -14.30
CA ALA A 775 19.46 -12.18 -14.40
C ALA A 775 19.47 -12.83 -15.78
N THR A 776 20.63 -12.85 -16.44
CA THR A 776 20.87 -13.59 -17.68
C THR A 776 21.87 -14.70 -17.43
N CYS A 777 21.40 -15.93 -17.52
CA CYS A 777 22.12 -17.15 -17.23
C CYS A 777 22.66 -17.81 -18.52
N PRO A 778 23.91 -18.31 -18.49
CA PRO A 778 24.46 -19.08 -19.60
C PRO A 778 23.76 -20.44 -19.71
N ALA A 779 23.68 -20.98 -20.93
CA ALA A 779 23.07 -22.29 -21.18
C ALA A 779 23.86 -23.46 -20.58
N LYS A 780 25.16 -23.25 -20.29
CA LYS A 780 26.00 -24.18 -19.53
C LYS A 780 26.24 -23.54 -18.16
N GLY A 781 26.09 -24.31 -17.08
CA GLY A 781 26.27 -23.84 -15.70
C GLY A 781 27.71 -23.57 -15.28
N ASP A 782 28.62 -23.37 -16.24
CA ASP A 782 30.06 -23.15 -16.03
C ASP A 782 30.40 -21.68 -15.71
N LYS A 783 29.45 -20.76 -15.87
CA LYS A 783 29.63 -19.34 -15.60
C LYS A 783 28.46 -18.76 -14.79
N PRO A 784 28.70 -17.78 -13.89
CA PRO A 784 27.65 -17.15 -13.12
C PRO A 784 26.71 -16.33 -14.03
N CYS A 785 25.45 -16.17 -13.61
CA CYS A 785 24.52 -15.30 -14.32
C CYS A 785 24.98 -13.84 -14.23
N LYS A 786 24.75 -13.10 -15.31
CA LYS A 786 24.91 -11.65 -15.32
C LYS A 786 23.68 -11.02 -14.73
N VAL A 787 23.84 -10.26 -13.65
CA VAL A 787 22.74 -9.55 -12.98
C VAL A 787 22.80 -8.07 -13.35
N LYS A 788 21.65 -7.51 -13.71
CA LYS A 788 21.45 -6.08 -13.91
C LYS A 788 20.33 -5.62 -12.99
N GLU A 789 20.66 -4.76 -12.04
CA GLU A 789 19.65 -4.10 -11.20
C GLU A 789 18.69 -3.29 -12.08
N VAL A 790 17.40 -3.38 -11.75
CA VAL A 790 16.31 -2.69 -12.43
C VAL A 790 15.81 -1.55 -11.57
N GLU A 791 15.55 -1.82 -10.28
CA GLU A 791 15.06 -0.84 -9.30
C GLU A 791 15.48 -1.28 -7.90
N GLY A 792 15.67 -0.32 -7.00
CA GLY A 792 15.89 -0.53 -5.56
C GLY A 792 15.08 0.49 -4.77
N TRP A 793 14.59 0.10 -3.60
CA TRP A 793 13.79 0.98 -2.73
C TRP A 793 14.12 0.80 -1.25
N ILE A 794 13.80 1.86 -0.52
CA ILE A 794 13.83 1.97 0.93
C ILE A 794 12.48 2.57 1.32
N SER A 795 11.64 1.83 2.07
CA SER A 795 10.27 2.21 2.42
C SER A 795 10.19 3.17 3.61
#